data_AF-A0AAD4Q7S9-F1
#
_entry.id   AF-A0AAD4Q7S9-F1
#
_cell.length_a   1.000
_cell.length_b   1.000
_cell.length_c   1.000
_cell.angle_alpha   90.00
_cell.angle_beta   90.00
_cell.angle_gamma   90.00
#
_symmetry.space_group_name_H-M   'P 1'
#
loop_
_entity.id
_entity.type
_entity.pdbx_description
1 polymer ?
#
loop_
_entity_poly.entity_id
_entity_poly.type
_entity_poly.pdbx_seq_one_letter_code
_entity_poly.pdbx_strand_id
1 'polypeptide(L)'
;MERSSSSVNTPSSSPKKHKRTSSVSDSESDISAQEHRNDQAVDEQWVKVDKRRTKKAKKLDAKLDATPPRFLYSNSEILRRKDPVSINDVRDLVLHIIADSPPPSWIRVQNTQSIQKLVVLLIPGLTSTVLSLPPLPTSATENPNLPIPIPLLSDPPPPTPSKPPDLPSSVDSHSEEAAALYGGVPFIARTFSHACPTRAPGDTTRMHSVLNTFFQTPVSGEEKKRRLQERISAERTQKKNPAQYILTTEQMVENDYPVPSYLADVFTKSEGWIETPQATADAEGSQEVYAVDCEMCMTNDGKALTRVCIIDFDSGKVVYDQLVKPPSPITDYLTRYSGITAAALDPVTTTLADVQTHLRTLINPLTILLGHSLESDLRALQLAHPRCIDTALLFHHPRGRPLKPGLAWLTRKWLGRTIQDRGPGGHNPEEDARACMDLLKAKIKNGPGFGEFRADYEPILARIARSYSRNRGSNGARTRTAIVDHGNPGAWHGGSATAPATTVACANDAEVLDGLVGALDSHEFVFGRLMGLADALGWITPKAENVENRNPTGAAETKTENPETSSSSLSPPDCNGNSLFAAVTNLNAHLTALHAALPPRTALLLFSGHSDPRSMSALAARRAEYQGGQNQRHGSQSGSGAAATGMGADGAARWSTADDRALEEAVARARMGLLFVGVKT
;
A
#
# COMPACT_ATOMS: atom_id res chain seq x y z
N MET A 1 32.20 -30.26 -55.91
CA MET A 1 33.35 -30.08 -55.01
C MET A 1 32.88 -30.50 -53.62
N GLU A 2 32.81 -31.82 -53.41
CA GLU A 2 33.76 -32.63 -52.60
C GLU A 2 33.54 -32.43 -51.09
N ARG A 3 32.77 -33.34 -50.46
CA ARG A 3 33.21 -34.51 -49.66
C ARG A 3 33.77 -34.08 -48.28
N SER A 4 33.13 -34.46 -47.18
CA SER A 4 33.44 -35.76 -46.55
C SER A 4 32.41 -36.21 -45.50
N SER A 5 32.19 -37.53 -45.51
CA SER A 5 31.27 -38.37 -44.74
C SER A 5 31.89 -38.94 -43.45
N SER A 6 31.09 -39.14 -42.40
CA SER A 6 30.76 -40.42 -41.71
C SER A 6 31.25 -40.39 -40.25
N SER A 7 30.48 -40.79 -39.23
CA SER A 7 30.11 -42.18 -38.96
C SER A 7 29.15 -42.28 -37.76
N VAL A 8 28.35 -43.34 -37.77
CA VAL A 8 27.38 -43.80 -36.76
C VAL A 8 28.07 -44.77 -35.79
N ASN A 9 27.80 -44.72 -34.48
CA ASN A 9 27.46 -45.92 -33.68
C ASN A 9 27.15 -45.67 -32.18
N THR A 10 26.00 -46.21 -31.76
CA THR A 10 25.64 -46.92 -30.51
C THR A 10 25.99 -46.37 -29.12
N PRO A 11 25.00 -46.24 -28.21
CA PRO A 11 25.24 -46.25 -26.77
C PRO A 11 25.20 -47.70 -26.23
N SER A 12 26.25 -48.09 -25.49
CA SER A 12 26.36 -49.39 -24.85
C SER A 12 25.53 -49.47 -23.56
N SER A 13 25.21 -50.71 -23.21
CA SER A 13 24.16 -51.12 -22.29
C SER A 13 24.70 -51.68 -20.96
N SER A 14 23.91 -51.46 -19.89
CA SER A 14 23.61 -52.40 -18.78
C SER A 14 24.60 -52.54 -17.61
N PRO A 15 24.18 -53.03 -16.41
CA PRO A 15 22.83 -53.46 -15.98
C PRO A 15 22.33 -52.93 -14.61
N LYS A 16 21.01 -52.74 -14.53
CA LYS A 16 20.24 -52.78 -13.27
C LYS A 16 20.11 -54.23 -12.81
N LYS A 17 20.47 -54.54 -11.56
CA LYS A 17 20.14 -55.84 -10.93
C LYS A 17 18.80 -55.73 -10.20
N HIS A 18 17.83 -56.51 -10.69
CA HIS A 18 16.65 -56.95 -9.95
C HIS A 18 17.07 -57.72 -8.69
N LYS A 19 16.35 -57.53 -7.58
CA LYS A 19 16.33 -58.50 -6.48
C LYS A 19 14.89 -58.91 -6.19
N ARG A 20 14.77 -60.23 -6.03
CA ARG A 20 13.59 -61.10 -6.09
C ARG A 20 12.63 -60.87 -4.92
N THR A 21 11.35 -61.09 -5.21
CA THR A 21 10.31 -61.45 -4.25
C THR A 21 10.43 -62.93 -3.87
N SER A 22 10.34 -63.25 -2.57
CA SER A 22 10.05 -64.58 -2.00
C SER A 22 9.77 -64.36 -0.51
N SER A 23 8.50 -64.40 -0.10
CA SER A 23 7.75 -65.56 0.43
C SER A 23 7.93 -65.74 1.93
N VAL A 24 6.78 -65.72 2.61
CA VAL A 24 6.54 -65.96 4.04
C VAL A 24 6.87 -67.42 4.42
N SER A 25 7.46 -67.64 5.60
CA SER A 25 7.23 -68.84 6.41
C SER A 25 7.67 -68.60 7.86
N ASP A 26 6.81 -69.04 8.79
CA ASP A 26 6.89 -68.96 10.24
C ASP A 26 8.17 -69.49 10.89
N SER A 27 8.54 -68.88 12.03
CA SER A 27 8.98 -69.60 13.24
C SER A 27 9.08 -68.61 14.41
N GLU A 28 8.15 -68.75 15.36
CA GLU A 28 8.26 -68.23 16.72
C GLU A 28 9.36 -68.99 17.47
N SER A 29 10.34 -68.27 18.05
CA SER A 29 10.86 -68.51 19.41
C SER A 29 12.06 -67.61 19.72
N ASP A 30 12.07 -67.05 20.94
CA ASP A 30 13.15 -66.27 21.61
C ASP A 30 13.31 -64.78 21.28
N ILE A 31 12.25 -64.03 21.54
CA ILE A 31 12.29 -62.57 21.77
C ILE A 31 12.15 -62.32 23.28
N SER A 32 13.26 -62.20 24.00
CA SER A 32 13.25 -61.50 25.31
C SER A 32 14.62 -61.10 25.85
N ALA A 33 15.74 -61.59 25.28
CA ALA A 33 17.09 -61.23 25.75
C ALA A 33 17.88 -60.30 24.81
N GLN A 34 17.40 -60.03 23.58
CA GLN A 34 18.07 -59.16 22.60
C GLN A 34 17.50 -57.74 22.52
N GLU A 35 16.26 -57.49 22.96
CA GLU A 35 15.63 -56.17 22.87
C GLU A 35 16.27 -55.14 23.82
N HIS A 36 16.67 -55.54 25.03
CA HIS A 36 17.34 -54.62 25.97
C HIS A 36 18.76 -54.18 25.56
N ARG A 37 19.47 -54.96 24.72
CA ARG A 37 20.76 -54.53 24.15
C ARG A 37 20.59 -53.71 22.87
N ASN A 38 19.51 -53.93 22.13
CA ASN A 38 19.28 -53.23 20.87
C ASN A 38 18.75 -51.80 21.12
N ASP A 39 17.89 -51.59 22.14
CA ASP A 39 17.43 -50.24 22.50
C ASP A 39 18.57 -49.36 23.03
N GLN A 40 19.48 -49.90 23.85
CA GLN A 40 20.68 -49.16 24.27
C GLN A 40 21.64 -48.86 23.11
N ALA A 41 21.77 -49.77 22.14
CA ALA A 41 22.62 -49.56 20.96
C ALA A 41 22.02 -48.53 19.98
N VAL A 42 20.69 -48.54 19.82
CA VAL A 42 19.94 -47.58 19.00
C VAL A 42 19.97 -46.20 19.66
N ASP A 43 19.71 -46.09 20.97
CA ASP A 43 19.84 -44.83 21.71
C ASP A 43 21.28 -44.30 21.68
N GLU A 44 22.30 -45.15 21.85
CA GLU A 44 23.69 -44.73 21.70
C GLU A 44 24.01 -44.24 20.28
N GLN A 45 23.41 -44.86 19.26
CA GLN A 45 23.61 -44.49 17.87
C GLN A 45 22.91 -43.16 17.55
N TRP A 46 21.69 -42.93 18.04
CA TRP A 46 20.99 -41.64 17.96
C TRP A 46 21.74 -40.54 18.72
N VAL A 47 22.21 -40.81 19.93
CA VAL A 47 23.04 -39.89 20.73
C VAL A 47 24.37 -39.58 20.01
N LYS A 48 24.99 -40.55 19.33
CA LYS A 48 26.20 -40.33 18.51
C LYS A 48 25.92 -39.49 17.26
N VAL A 49 24.77 -39.67 16.61
CA VAL A 49 24.33 -38.87 15.45
C VAL A 49 24.05 -37.44 15.87
N ASP A 50 23.37 -37.21 16.99
CA ASP A 50 23.15 -35.86 17.52
C ASP A 50 24.45 -35.20 17.96
N LYS A 51 25.33 -35.89 18.70
CA LYS A 51 26.67 -35.37 19.03
C LYS A 51 27.48 -35.00 17.78
N ARG A 52 27.37 -35.77 16.69
CA ARG A 52 28.00 -35.45 15.39
C ARG A 52 27.34 -34.25 14.69
N ARG A 53 26.01 -34.13 14.71
CA ARG A 53 25.27 -32.94 14.22
C ARG A 53 25.67 -31.69 14.99
N THR A 54 25.70 -31.75 16.31
CA THR A 54 26.12 -30.65 17.18
C THR A 54 27.58 -30.29 16.95
N LYS A 55 28.49 -31.27 16.79
CA LYS A 55 29.90 -31.01 16.46
C LYS A 55 30.08 -30.37 15.08
N LYS A 56 29.27 -30.78 14.08
CA LYS A 56 29.27 -30.20 12.73
C LYS A 56 28.69 -28.77 12.73
N ALA A 57 27.64 -28.52 13.49
CA ALA A 57 27.07 -27.19 13.72
C ALA A 57 28.07 -26.27 14.44
N LYS A 58 28.70 -26.73 15.54
CA LYS A 58 29.76 -25.99 16.24
C LYS A 58 30.96 -25.66 15.35
N LYS A 59 31.36 -26.58 14.46
CA LYS A 59 32.43 -26.33 13.48
C LYS A 59 32.02 -25.32 12.40
N LEU A 60 30.76 -25.30 12.01
CA LEU A 60 30.21 -24.30 11.08
C LEU A 60 30.14 -22.92 11.74
N ASP A 61 29.62 -22.84 12.97
CA ASP A 61 29.60 -21.60 13.76
C ASP A 61 31.02 -21.06 13.98
N ALA A 62 31.97 -21.90 14.39
CA ALA A 62 33.37 -21.48 14.55
C ALA A 62 34.00 -20.97 13.24
N LYS A 63 33.56 -21.49 12.08
CA LYS A 63 34.00 -20.99 10.76
C LYS A 63 33.33 -19.65 10.41
N LEU A 64 32.06 -19.46 10.79
CA LEU A 64 31.35 -18.20 10.60
C LEU A 64 31.91 -17.10 11.50
N ASP A 65 32.29 -17.43 12.74
CA ASP A 65 32.90 -16.51 13.70
C ASP A 65 34.32 -16.09 13.31
N ALA A 66 35.06 -16.94 12.59
CA ALA A 66 36.40 -16.61 12.09
C ALA A 66 36.38 -15.47 11.05
N THR A 67 35.25 -15.23 10.39
CA THR A 67 35.08 -14.17 9.39
C THR A 67 33.78 -13.40 9.65
N PRO A 68 33.74 -12.44 10.59
CA PRO A 68 32.51 -11.71 10.90
C PRO A 68 32.03 -10.87 9.70
N PRO A 69 30.72 -10.65 9.53
CA PRO A 69 30.21 -9.82 8.46
C PRO A 69 30.60 -8.36 8.68
N ARG A 70 30.88 -7.65 7.58
CA ARG A 70 31.29 -6.24 7.61
C ARG A 70 30.60 -5.44 6.52
N PHE A 71 30.25 -4.19 6.85
CA PHE A 71 29.72 -3.22 5.92
C PHE A 71 30.83 -2.25 5.49
N LEU A 72 31.01 -2.06 4.19
CA LEU A 72 32.03 -1.20 3.62
C LEU A 72 31.39 -0.24 2.62
N TYR A 73 31.46 1.06 2.90
CA TYR A 73 30.97 2.09 1.98
C TYR A 73 31.88 2.19 0.75
N SER A 74 31.26 2.31 -0.42
CA SER A 74 31.96 2.52 -1.69
C SER A 74 32.03 4.01 -2.00
N ASN A 75 33.02 4.70 -1.45
CA ASN A 75 33.14 6.17 -1.57
C ASN A 75 33.20 6.62 -3.03
N SER A 76 33.86 5.87 -3.92
CA SER A 76 33.93 6.20 -5.35
C SER A 76 32.57 6.18 -6.04
N GLU A 77 31.71 5.23 -5.67
CA GLU A 77 30.36 5.13 -6.22
C GLU A 77 29.45 6.19 -5.61
N ILE A 78 29.55 6.45 -4.30
CA ILE A 78 28.81 7.53 -3.63
C ILE A 78 29.15 8.89 -4.25
N LEU A 79 30.44 9.15 -4.55
CA LEU A 79 30.89 10.38 -5.19
C LEU A 79 30.31 10.59 -6.60
N ARG A 80 30.06 9.51 -7.34
CA ARG A 80 29.46 9.57 -8.69
C ARG A 80 27.96 9.86 -8.65
N ARG A 81 27.31 9.69 -7.50
CA ARG A 81 25.86 9.90 -7.38
C ARG A 81 25.55 11.40 -7.28
N LYS A 82 24.53 11.81 -8.04
CA LYS A 82 23.96 13.17 -7.98
C LYS A 82 23.19 13.40 -6.68
N ASP A 83 22.50 12.37 -6.22
CA ASP A 83 21.65 12.39 -5.03
C ASP A 83 22.22 11.50 -3.90
N PRO A 84 21.94 11.82 -2.62
CA PRO A 84 22.22 10.93 -1.49
C PRO A 84 21.59 9.55 -1.65
N VAL A 85 21.96 8.63 -0.77
CA VAL A 85 21.35 7.29 -0.70
C VAL A 85 19.85 7.42 -0.44
N SER A 86 19.00 6.86 -1.31
CA SER A 86 17.56 6.98 -1.18
C SER A 86 16.98 5.90 -0.28
N ILE A 87 15.73 6.08 0.19
CA ILE A 87 15.02 5.03 0.93
C ILE A 87 14.83 3.75 0.10
N ASN A 88 14.75 3.86 -1.24
CA ASN A 88 14.76 2.69 -2.12
C ASN A 88 16.08 1.91 -2.00
N ASP A 89 17.22 2.61 -1.97
CA ASP A 89 18.53 1.98 -1.81
C ASP A 89 18.66 1.25 -0.46
N VAL A 90 18.08 1.82 0.62
CA VAL A 90 18.03 1.19 1.94
C VAL A 90 17.18 -0.09 1.92
N ARG A 91 16.00 -0.03 1.31
CA ARG A 91 15.13 -1.20 1.10
C ARG A 91 15.85 -2.29 0.29
N ASP A 92 16.56 -1.89 -0.77
CA ASP A 92 17.22 -2.84 -1.66
C ASP A 92 18.44 -3.48 -0.98
N LEU A 93 19.12 -2.78 -0.06
CA LEU A 93 20.12 -3.36 0.85
C LEU A 93 19.50 -4.41 1.78
N VAL A 94 18.34 -4.13 2.38
CA VAL A 94 17.61 -5.09 3.23
C VAL A 94 17.27 -6.36 2.43
N LEU A 95 16.75 -6.20 1.22
CA LEU A 95 16.45 -7.31 0.33
C LEU A 95 17.71 -8.04 -0.15
N HIS A 96 18.86 -7.38 -0.27
CA HIS A 96 20.13 -8.03 -0.60
C HIS A 96 20.63 -8.92 0.55
N ILE A 97 20.44 -8.46 1.79
CA ILE A 97 20.84 -9.19 2.98
C ILE A 97 19.97 -10.44 3.17
N ILE A 98 18.64 -10.34 3.05
CA ILE A 98 17.72 -11.41 3.46
C ILE A 98 16.95 -12.10 2.33
N ALA A 99 16.93 -11.52 1.13
CA ALA A 99 16.16 -12.00 -0.01
C ALA A 99 17.04 -12.14 -1.28
N ASP A 100 16.43 -11.96 -2.45
CA ASP A 100 16.99 -12.22 -3.78
C ASP A 100 17.42 -10.94 -4.53
N SER A 101 17.76 -9.86 -3.82
CA SER A 101 18.18 -8.61 -4.47
C SER A 101 19.68 -8.58 -4.80
N PRO A 102 20.08 -8.00 -5.96
CA PRO A 102 21.48 -7.77 -6.27
C PRO A 102 22.17 -6.86 -5.24
N PRO A 103 23.50 -6.94 -5.10
CA PRO A 103 24.24 -6.08 -4.19
C PRO A 103 24.13 -4.61 -4.59
N PRO A 104 23.86 -3.69 -3.64
CA PRO A 104 23.87 -2.26 -3.92
C PRO A 104 25.28 -1.77 -4.28
N SER A 105 25.39 -0.81 -5.19
CA SER A 105 26.68 -0.28 -5.64
C SER A 105 27.40 0.60 -4.61
N TRP A 106 26.64 1.25 -3.73
CA TRP A 106 27.15 2.23 -2.76
C TRP A 106 27.67 1.59 -1.47
N ILE A 107 27.36 0.31 -1.20
CA ILE A 107 27.81 -0.40 0.00
C ILE A 107 28.04 -1.88 -0.29
N ARG A 108 29.21 -2.38 0.12
CA ARG A 108 29.57 -3.79 0.02
C ARG A 108 29.38 -4.48 1.36
N VAL A 109 28.61 -5.57 1.35
CA VAL A 109 28.45 -6.46 2.49
C VAL A 109 29.42 -7.63 2.34
N GLN A 110 30.43 -7.69 3.21
CA GLN A 110 31.34 -8.83 3.27
C GLN A 110 30.72 -9.94 4.11
N ASN A 111 30.86 -11.18 3.63
CA ASN A 111 30.34 -12.39 4.26
C ASN A 111 28.83 -12.33 4.60
N THR A 112 27.99 -11.87 3.68
CA THR A 112 26.52 -11.75 3.85
C THR A 112 25.86 -13.07 4.29
N GLN A 113 26.44 -14.22 3.96
CA GLN A 113 25.95 -15.54 4.38
C GLN A 113 26.05 -15.78 5.90
N SER A 114 26.92 -15.05 6.60
CA SER A 114 27.04 -15.13 8.05
C SER A 114 26.00 -14.32 8.81
N ILE A 115 25.30 -13.38 8.15
CA ILE A 115 24.23 -12.60 8.76
C ILE A 115 23.01 -13.50 8.93
N GLN A 116 22.61 -13.70 10.19
CA GLN A 116 21.54 -14.62 10.56
C GLN A 116 20.20 -13.93 10.77
N LYS A 117 20.24 -12.68 11.22
CA LYS A 117 19.08 -11.85 11.54
C LYS A 117 19.32 -10.43 11.06
N LEU A 118 18.23 -9.74 10.74
CA LEU A 118 18.22 -8.35 10.31
C LEU A 118 17.15 -7.59 11.10
N VAL A 119 17.59 -6.60 11.85
CA VAL A 119 16.72 -5.67 12.58
C VAL A 119 16.82 -4.30 11.94
N VAL A 120 15.68 -3.73 11.57
CA VAL A 120 15.59 -2.42 10.93
C VAL A 120 14.72 -1.51 11.78
N LEU A 121 15.25 -0.36 12.19
CA LEU A 121 14.53 0.63 12.97
C LEU A 121 14.39 1.95 12.21
N LEU A 122 13.17 2.45 12.12
CA LEU A 122 12.87 3.82 11.71
C LEU A 122 12.75 4.71 12.96
N ILE A 123 13.60 5.73 13.07
CA ILE A 123 13.67 6.64 14.22
C ILE A 123 13.62 8.10 13.76
N PRO A 124 12.44 8.63 13.42
CA PRO A 124 12.28 10.05 13.10
C PRO A 124 12.70 10.92 14.30
N GLY A 125 13.29 12.08 14.01
CA GLY A 125 13.90 12.95 15.03
C GLY A 125 15.41 12.77 15.17
N LEU A 126 15.97 11.65 14.68
CA LEU A 126 17.41 11.38 14.76
C LEU A 126 18.20 12.16 13.68
N THR A 127 18.52 13.43 13.96
CA THR A 127 19.26 14.31 13.03
C THR A 127 20.74 14.43 13.36
N SER A 128 21.50 15.07 12.47
CA SER A 128 22.91 15.42 12.72
C SER A 128 23.05 16.34 13.92
N THR A 129 22.10 17.26 14.11
CA THR A 129 22.07 18.22 15.22
C THR A 129 21.90 17.48 16.56
N VAL A 130 20.89 16.62 16.68
CA VAL A 130 20.62 15.83 17.89
C VAL A 130 21.82 14.96 18.28
N LEU A 131 22.57 14.48 17.29
CA LEU A 131 23.75 13.64 17.47
C LEU A 131 25.07 14.42 17.60
N SER A 132 25.05 15.75 17.53
CA SER A 132 26.25 16.59 17.51
C SER A 132 27.28 16.17 16.46
N LEU A 133 26.81 15.73 15.28
CA LEU A 133 27.69 15.35 14.18
C LEU A 133 28.30 16.61 13.52
N PRO A 134 29.50 16.48 12.92
CA PRO A 134 30.10 17.56 12.14
C PRO A 134 29.12 18.11 11.10
N PRO A 135 29.09 19.44 10.89
CA PRO A 135 28.23 20.02 9.85
C PRO A 135 28.61 19.43 8.49
N LEU A 136 27.61 19.22 7.64
CA LEU A 136 27.85 18.81 6.27
C LEU A 136 28.77 19.82 5.58
N PRO A 137 29.73 19.36 4.76
CA PRO A 137 30.64 20.26 4.07
C PRO A 137 29.86 21.21 3.16
N THR A 138 30.11 22.51 3.30
CA THR A 138 29.46 23.58 2.53
C THR A 138 30.29 24.01 1.32
N SER A 139 31.51 23.48 1.17
CA SER A 139 32.38 23.77 0.04
C SER A 139 31.84 23.16 -1.25
N ALA A 140 31.88 23.93 -2.35
CA ALA A 140 31.52 23.44 -3.68
C ALA A 140 32.39 22.28 -4.19
N THR A 141 33.52 22.01 -3.54
CA THR A 141 34.47 20.94 -3.90
C THR A 141 34.27 19.64 -3.12
N GLU A 142 33.46 19.64 -2.06
CA GLU A 142 33.25 18.49 -1.19
C GLU A 142 31.83 17.96 -1.31
N ASN A 143 31.67 16.64 -1.50
CA ASN A 143 30.37 16.04 -1.72
C ASN A 143 29.68 15.79 -0.35
N PRO A 144 28.52 16.43 -0.07
CA PRO A 144 27.82 16.28 1.21
C PRO A 144 27.18 14.91 1.40
N ASN A 145 27.22 14.03 0.40
CA ASN A 145 26.59 12.71 0.43
C ASN A 145 27.51 11.61 0.98
N LEU A 146 28.78 11.93 1.27
CA LEU A 146 29.72 10.96 1.84
C LEU A 146 29.34 10.59 3.29
N PRO A 147 29.58 9.34 3.72
CA PRO A 147 29.38 8.95 5.12
C PRO A 147 30.19 9.83 6.07
N ILE A 148 29.51 10.41 7.05
CA ILE A 148 30.07 11.32 8.04
C ILE A 148 30.68 10.48 9.17
N PRO A 149 31.96 10.66 9.53
CA PRO A 149 32.55 9.95 10.66
C PRO A 149 31.89 10.41 11.97
N ILE A 150 31.53 9.45 12.82
CA ILE A 150 30.93 9.74 14.13
C ILE A 150 32.06 9.90 15.15
N PRO A 151 32.14 11.03 15.88
CA PRO A 151 33.17 11.22 16.90
C PRO A 151 33.09 10.15 17.99
N LEU A 152 34.24 9.58 18.35
CA LEU A 152 34.33 8.66 19.49
C LEU A 152 34.12 9.43 20.80
N LEU A 153 33.31 8.87 21.70
CA LEU A 153 33.15 9.40 23.05
C LEU A 153 34.40 9.11 23.88
N SER A 154 34.80 10.06 24.73
CA SER A 154 35.85 9.88 25.73
C SER A 154 35.41 8.85 26.78
N ASP A 155 36.29 7.90 27.13
CA ASP A 155 36.08 7.00 28.26
C ASP A 155 36.73 7.57 29.54
N PRO A 156 36.09 7.50 30.72
CA PRO A 156 34.79 6.88 31.02
C PRO A 156 33.57 7.76 30.67
N PRO A 157 32.36 7.17 30.55
CA PRO A 157 31.15 7.93 30.25
C PRO A 157 30.89 9.08 31.23
N PRO A 158 30.42 10.24 30.76
CA PRO A 158 29.77 11.18 31.65
C PRO A 158 28.54 10.52 32.29
N PRO A 159 28.28 10.71 33.59
CA PRO A 159 27.08 10.18 34.23
C PRO A 159 25.84 10.72 33.53
N THR A 160 24.87 9.86 33.22
CA THR A 160 23.56 10.30 32.72
C THR A 160 22.98 11.29 33.73
N PRO A 161 22.74 12.55 33.33
CA PRO A 161 22.25 13.54 34.26
C PRO A 161 20.87 13.11 34.77
N SER A 162 20.64 13.21 36.08
CA SER A 162 19.34 12.85 36.69
C SER A 162 18.28 13.94 36.54
N LYS A 163 18.70 15.12 36.08
CA LYS A 163 17.88 16.30 35.82
C LYS A 163 18.31 16.92 34.48
N PRO A 164 17.41 17.58 33.75
CA PRO A 164 17.79 18.30 32.54
C PRO A 164 18.86 19.35 32.89
N PRO A 165 19.96 19.45 32.12
CA PRO A 165 20.93 20.52 32.27
C PRO A 165 20.30 21.88 31.97
N ASP A 166 20.80 22.93 32.63
CA ASP A 166 20.35 24.31 32.39
C ASP A 166 20.66 24.71 30.94
N LEU A 167 19.62 24.99 30.16
CA LEU A 167 19.77 25.43 28.78
C LEU A 167 20.15 26.92 28.71
N PRO A 168 20.99 27.32 27.73
CA PRO A 168 21.18 28.73 27.41
C PRO A 168 19.84 29.38 27.07
N SER A 169 19.63 30.64 27.48
CA SER A 169 18.38 31.37 27.25
C SER A 169 17.99 31.55 25.78
N SER A 170 18.92 31.30 24.84
CA SER A 170 18.70 31.37 23.39
C SER A 170 18.22 30.06 22.77
N VAL A 171 18.19 28.95 23.52
CA VAL A 171 17.83 27.62 23.02
C VAL A 171 16.42 27.26 23.48
N ASP A 172 15.54 26.93 22.53
CA ASP A 172 14.22 26.42 22.85
C ASP A 172 14.33 25.01 23.44
N SER A 173 13.70 24.80 24.60
CA SER A 173 13.63 23.52 25.32
C SER A 173 13.12 22.32 24.50
N HIS A 174 12.44 22.57 23.37
CA HIS A 174 11.93 21.57 22.44
C HIS A 174 12.69 21.52 21.09
N SER A 175 13.88 22.13 20.99
CA SER A 175 14.67 22.15 19.76
C SER A 175 15.65 20.97 19.62
N GLU A 176 16.16 20.75 18.40
CA GLU A 176 17.19 19.73 18.15
C GLU A 176 18.50 20.04 18.91
N GLU A 177 18.84 21.32 19.08
CA GLU A 177 20.00 21.76 19.86
C GLU A 177 19.84 21.45 21.36
N ALA A 178 18.63 21.59 21.91
CA ALA A 178 18.35 21.17 23.29
C ALA A 178 18.55 19.65 23.46
N ALA A 179 18.05 18.84 22.51
CA ALA A 179 18.26 17.38 22.54
C ALA A 179 19.75 16.99 22.54
N ALA A 180 20.59 17.71 21.81
CA ALA A 180 22.04 17.52 21.82
C ALA A 180 22.64 17.85 23.19
N LEU A 181 22.24 18.97 23.81
CA LEU A 181 22.69 19.40 25.14
C LEU A 181 22.20 18.48 26.26
N TYR A 182 21.06 17.80 26.07
CA TYR A 182 20.56 16.76 26.95
C TYR A 182 21.37 15.45 26.91
N GLY A 183 22.46 15.42 26.16
CA GLY A 183 23.39 14.28 26.06
C GLY A 183 23.23 13.47 24.78
N GLY A 184 22.30 13.84 23.89
CA GLY A 184 22.07 13.18 22.60
C GLY A 184 21.80 11.68 22.75
N VAL A 185 22.28 10.87 21.80
CA VAL A 185 22.11 9.41 21.82
C VAL A 185 23.48 8.71 21.83
N PRO A 186 24.14 8.58 23.00
CA PRO A 186 25.48 8.00 23.12
C PRO A 186 25.62 6.60 22.52
N PHE A 187 24.55 5.81 22.52
CA PHE A 187 24.49 4.51 21.86
C PHE A 187 24.97 4.56 20.40
N ILE A 188 24.61 5.61 19.65
CA ILE A 188 24.98 5.75 18.24
C ILE A 188 26.50 5.86 18.08
N ALA A 189 27.15 6.75 18.85
CA ALA A 189 28.59 6.96 18.81
C ALA A 189 29.42 5.74 19.27
N ARG A 190 28.82 4.88 20.10
CA ARG A 190 29.47 3.64 20.57
C ARG A 190 29.32 2.47 19.60
N THR A 191 28.25 2.45 18.82
CA THR A 191 27.87 1.28 18.02
C THR A 191 28.23 1.46 16.54
N PHE A 192 28.19 2.69 16.03
CA PHE A 192 28.40 2.99 14.62
C PHE A 192 29.60 3.91 14.44
N SER A 193 30.36 3.68 13.36
CA SER A 193 31.52 4.50 13.01
C SER A 193 31.18 5.65 12.07
N HIS A 194 30.13 5.51 11.26
CA HIS A 194 29.74 6.48 10.25
C HIS A 194 28.22 6.65 10.20
N ALA A 195 27.79 7.88 9.93
CA ALA A 195 26.41 8.23 9.60
C ALA A 195 26.33 8.49 8.09
N CYS A 196 25.58 7.68 7.36
CA CYS A 196 25.40 7.84 5.91
C CYS A 196 24.25 8.80 5.62
N PRO A 197 24.46 9.93 4.92
CA PRO A 197 23.37 10.80 4.49
C PRO A 197 22.38 10.05 3.59
N THR A 198 21.09 10.27 3.83
CA THR A 198 20.00 9.71 3.04
C THR A 198 19.01 10.77 2.60
N ARG A 199 18.15 10.40 1.64
CA ARG A 199 17.09 11.28 1.12
C ARG A 199 15.73 10.60 1.10
N ALA A 200 14.75 11.23 1.75
CA ALA A 200 13.35 10.83 1.74
C ALA A 200 12.73 10.95 0.32
N PRO A 201 11.73 10.12 -0.01
CA PRO A 201 11.04 10.17 -1.30
C PRO A 201 10.22 11.48 -1.42
N GLY A 202 10.00 11.96 -2.64
CA GLY A 202 9.23 13.18 -2.88
C GLY A 202 9.64 13.93 -4.13
N ASP A 203 8.93 15.02 -4.42
CA ASP A 203 9.22 15.98 -5.48
C ASP A 203 9.87 17.26 -4.90
N THR A 204 9.94 18.34 -5.68
CA THR A 204 10.53 19.62 -5.23
C THR A 204 9.65 20.35 -4.22
N THR A 205 8.35 20.03 -4.17
CA THR A 205 7.33 20.76 -3.41
C THR A 205 6.71 19.93 -2.29
N ARG A 206 6.90 18.61 -2.29
CA ARG A 206 6.28 17.67 -1.36
C ARG A 206 7.20 16.50 -1.05
N MET A 207 7.14 16.05 0.20
CA MET A 207 7.71 14.79 0.65
C MET A 207 6.65 13.68 0.58
N HIS A 208 7.05 12.49 0.14
CA HIS A 208 6.20 11.29 0.11
C HIS A 208 6.48 10.43 1.34
N SER A 209 5.61 9.45 1.61
CA SER A 209 5.75 8.55 2.76
C SER A 209 7.00 7.66 2.65
N VAL A 210 7.92 7.83 3.61
CA VAL A 210 9.11 6.98 3.81
C VAL A 210 8.70 5.52 4.00
N LEU A 211 7.71 5.26 4.86
CA LEU A 211 7.19 3.92 5.13
C LEU A 211 6.64 3.27 3.87
N ASN A 212 5.85 3.99 3.07
CA ASN A 212 5.31 3.45 1.83
C ASN A 212 6.42 3.07 0.85
N THR A 213 7.44 3.93 0.68
CA THR A 213 8.59 3.65 -0.18
C THR A 213 9.43 2.48 0.32
N PHE A 214 9.59 2.33 1.63
CA PHE A 214 10.32 1.21 2.22
C PHE A 214 9.58 -0.11 2.08
N PHE A 215 8.26 -0.13 2.33
CA PHE A 215 7.46 -1.35 2.33
C PHE A 215 6.96 -1.78 0.95
N GLN A 216 7.00 -0.92 -0.07
CA GLN A 216 6.68 -1.30 -1.45
C GLN A 216 7.96 -1.51 -2.25
N THR A 217 8.06 -2.58 -3.03
CA THR A 217 9.21 -2.88 -3.91
C THR A 217 8.73 -3.25 -5.31
N PRO A 218 9.46 -2.89 -6.38
CA PRO A 218 9.16 -3.41 -7.71
C PRO A 218 9.22 -4.95 -7.74
N VAL A 219 8.25 -5.57 -8.40
CA VAL A 219 8.19 -7.01 -8.61
C VAL A 219 9.43 -7.46 -9.39
N SER A 220 10.10 -8.50 -8.92
CA SER A 220 11.31 -9.03 -9.56
C SER A 220 11.03 -9.53 -10.98
N GLY A 221 12.04 -9.51 -11.86
CA GLY A 221 11.88 -9.97 -13.24
C GLY A 221 11.42 -11.43 -13.34
N GLU A 222 11.87 -12.28 -12.41
CA GLU A 222 11.45 -13.68 -12.31
C GLU A 222 9.98 -13.81 -11.88
N GLU A 223 9.56 -13.03 -10.88
CA GLU A 223 8.18 -13.04 -10.41
C GLU A 223 7.22 -12.48 -11.48
N LYS A 224 7.63 -11.46 -12.24
CA LYS A 224 6.87 -10.98 -13.41
C LYS A 224 6.65 -12.10 -14.44
N LYS A 225 7.68 -12.91 -14.72
CA LYS A 225 7.57 -14.07 -15.63
C LYS A 225 6.65 -15.15 -15.07
N ARG A 226 6.76 -15.48 -13.78
CA ARG A 226 5.90 -16.47 -13.10
C ARG A 226 4.42 -16.06 -13.16
N ARG A 227 4.10 -14.83 -12.76
CA ARG A 227 2.72 -14.29 -12.80
C ARG A 227 2.15 -14.29 -14.22
N LEU A 228 2.99 -13.98 -15.22
CA LEU A 228 2.58 -14.04 -16.63
C LEU A 228 2.26 -15.47 -17.08
N GLN A 229 3.11 -16.43 -16.72
CA GLN A 229 2.92 -17.84 -17.06
C GLN A 229 1.64 -18.41 -16.42
N GLU A 230 1.37 -18.07 -15.16
CA GLU A 230 0.16 -18.49 -14.45
C GLU A 230 -1.10 -17.94 -15.13
N ARG A 231 -1.08 -16.67 -15.55
CA ARG A 231 -2.18 -16.07 -16.31
C ARG A 231 -2.42 -16.79 -17.62
N ILE A 232 -1.36 -17.04 -18.41
CA ILE A 232 -1.47 -17.77 -19.67
C ILE A 232 -2.06 -19.17 -19.44
N SER A 233 -1.68 -19.85 -18.36
CA SER A 233 -2.22 -21.17 -18.02
C SER A 233 -3.70 -21.13 -17.59
N ALA A 234 -4.09 -20.12 -16.80
CA ALA A 234 -5.47 -19.90 -16.39
C ALA A 234 -6.36 -19.57 -17.60
N GLU A 235 -5.90 -18.65 -18.45
CA GLU A 235 -6.58 -18.23 -19.69
C GLU A 235 -6.83 -19.41 -20.64
N ARG A 236 -5.89 -20.37 -20.73
CA ARG A 236 -6.05 -21.59 -21.56
C ARG A 236 -7.13 -22.54 -21.03
N THR A 237 -7.38 -22.52 -19.73
CA THR A 237 -8.30 -23.46 -19.07
C THR A 237 -9.73 -22.91 -18.99
N GLN A 238 -9.90 -21.61 -19.24
CA GLN A 238 -11.15 -20.90 -18.97
C GLN A 238 -12.09 -20.89 -20.18
N LYS A 239 -13.37 -21.24 -19.94
CA LYS A 239 -14.43 -21.11 -20.94
C LYS A 239 -14.74 -19.63 -21.16
N LYS A 240 -14.82 -19.20 -22.42
CA LYS A 240 -15.15 -17.83 -22.83
C LYS A 240 -16.66 -17.56 -22.69
N ASN A 241 -17.15 -17.47 -21.45
CA ASN A 241 -18.56 -17.20 -21.14
C ASN A 241 -18.70 -15.84 -20.43
N PRO A 242 -19.59 -14.92 -20.84
CA PRO A 242 -19.89 -13.68 -20.11
C PRO A 242 -20.37 -13.92 -18.67
N ALA A 243 -21.05 -15.02 -18.39
CA ALA A 243 -21.62 -15.32 -17.07
C ALA A 243 -20.57 -15.41 -15.94
N GLN A 244 -19.28 -15.60 -16.27
CA GLN A 244 -18.20 -15.60 -15.28
C GLN A 244 -17.90 -14.22 -14.69
N TYR A 245 -18.42 -13.15 -15.30
CA TYR A 245 -18.18 -11.76 -14.89
C TYR A 245 -19.41 -11.13 -14.21
N ILE A 246 -20.43 -11.94 -13.90
CA ILE A 246 -21.60 -11.49 -13.14
C ILE A 246 -21.17 -11.12 -11.72
N LEU A 247 -21.68 -10.00 -11.24
CA LEU A 247 -21.46 -9.55 -9.87
C LEU A 247 -22.05 -10.55 -8.88
N THR A 248 -21.31 -10.83 -7.82
CA THR A 248 -21.83 -11.56 -6.65
C THR A 248 -22.83 -10.68 -5.89
N THR A 249 -23.73 -11.29 -5.13
CA THR A 249 -24.71 -10.53 -4.33
C THR A 249 -24.02 -9.60 -3.33
N GLU A 250 -22.90 -10.04 -2.74
CA GLU A 250 -22.08 -9.21 -1.85
C GLU A 250 -21.53 -7.99 -2.57
N GLN A 251 -20.97 -8.17 -3.78
CA GLN A 251 -20.47 -7.05 -4.59
C GLN A 251 -21.60 -6.09 -5.01
N MET A 252 -22.79 -6.62 -5.33
CA MET A 252 -23.95 -5.79 -5.64
C MET A 252 -24.34 -4.93 -4.43
N VAL A 253 -24.39 -5.51 -3.23
CA VAL A 253 -24.68 -4.77 -1.99
C VAL A 253 -23.60 -3.72 -1.68
N GLU A 254 -22.32 -4.07 -1.77
CA GLU A 254 -21.20 -3.16 -1.55
C GLU A 254 -21.17 -1.96 -2.51
N ASN A 255 -21.78 -2.09 -3.69
CA ASN A 255 -21.85 -1.05 -4.71
C ASN A 255 -23.25 -0.46 -4.86
N ASP A 256 -24.08 -0.61 -3.83
CA ASP A 256 -25.41 -0.05 -3.73
C ASP A 256 -26.30 -0.41 -4.94
N TYR A 257 -26.29 -1.65 -5.43
CA TYR A 257 -27.24 -2.06 -6.47
C TYR A 257 -28.65 -2.23 -5.91
N PRO A 258 -29.71 -1.95 -6.70
CA PRO A 258 -31.07 -2.33 -6.34
C PRO A 258 -31.26 -3.84 -6.50
N VAL A 259 -31.02 -4.59 -5.41
CA VAL A 259 -31.12 -6.05 -5.39
C VAL A 259 -32.59 -6.49 -5.22
N PRO A 260 -33.06 -7.55 -5.93
CA PRO A 260 -34.38 -8.12 -5.72
C PRO A 260 -34.61 -8.59 -4.27
N SER A 261 -35.85 -8.47 -3.78
CA SER A 261 -36.18 -8.72 -2.36
C SER A 261 -35.91 -10.16 -1.90
N TYR A 262 -35.95 -11.13 -2.82
CA TYR A 262 -35.66 -12.54 -2.52
C TYR A 262 -34.17 -12.87 -2.38
N LEU A 263 -33.25 -11.96 -2.73
CA LEU A 263 -31.81 -12.16 -2.56
C LEU A 263 -31.29 -11.47 -1.31
N ALA A 264 -31.70 -10.23 -1.06
CA ALA A 264 -31.28 -9.48 0.12
C ALA A 264 -32.26 -8.33 0.42
N ASP A 265 -32.56 -8.13 1.70
CA ASP A 265 -33.41 -7.04 2.19
C ASP A 265 -32.55 -5.84 2.63
N VAL A 266 -31.95 -5.16 1.66
CA VAL A 266 -31.01 -4.03 1.89
C VAL A 266 -31.57 -2.71 1.35
N PHE A 267 -32.64 -2.77 0.56
CA PHE A 267 -33.21 -1.60 -0.14
C PHE A 267 -34.73 -1.63 -0.09
N THR A 268 -35.32 -0.59 0.52
CA THR A 268 -36.78 -0.38 0.55
C THR A 268 -37.26 0.15 -0.79
N LYS A 269 -38.05 -0.64 -1.50
CA LYS A 269 -38.61 -0.30 -2.82
C LYS A 269 -39.90 0.50 -2.62
N SER A 270 -39.94 1.70 -3.21
CA SER A 270 -41.16 2.53 -3.22
C SER A 270 -42.19 2.01 -4.23
N GLU A 271 -43.38 2.58 -4.22
CA GLU A 271 -44.39 2.30 -5.24
C GLU A 271 -43.84 2.60 -6.65
N GLY A 272 -44.11 1.72 -7.64
CA GLY A 272 -43.63 1.85 -9.03
C GLY A 272 -42.40 1.02 -9.40
N TRP A 273 -41.70 0.43 -8.41
CA TRP A 273 -40.57 -0.46 -8.67
C TRP A 273 -41.02 -1.79 -9.27
N ILE A 274 -40.21 -2.30 -10.21
CA ILE A 274 -40.39 -3.65 -10.78
C ILE A 274 -39.21 -4.54 -10.38
N GLU A 275 -39.51 -5.80 -10.06
CA GLU A 275 -38.48 -6.81 -9.79
C GLU A 275 -38.52 -7.91 -10.85
N THR A 276 -37.34 -8.37 -11.26
CA THR A 276 -37.25 -9.58 -12.09
C THR A 276 -37.62 -10.80 -11.23
N PRO A 277 -38.54 -11.68 -11.67
CA PRO A 277 -38.92 -12.87 -10.92
C PRO A 277 -37.71 -13.76 -10.57
N GLN A 278 -37.83 -14.56 -9.52
CA GLN A 278 -36.82 -15.56 -9.19
C GLN A 278 -36.83 -16.67 -10.26
N ALA A 279 -35.65 -17.07 -10.75
CA ALA A 279 -35.53 -18.19 -11.67
C ALA A 279 -35.98 -19.49 -10.97
N THR A 280 -36.80 -20.29 -11.64
CA THR A 280 -37.14 -21.64 -11.17
C THR A 280 -35.95 -22.58 -11.37
N ALA A 281 -35.85 -23.64 -10.56
CA ALA A 281 -34.75 -24.62 -10.65
C ALA A 281 -34.68 -25.30 -12.03
N ASP A 282 -35.83 -25.41 -12.71
CA ASP A 282 -35.99 -25.99 -14.04
C ASP A 282 -36.05 -24.92 -15.16
N ALA A 283 -35.61 -23.69 -14.91
CA ALA A 283 -35.61 -22.64 -15.91
C ALA A 283 -34.64 -22.98 -17.06
N GLU A 284 -35.17 -23.61 -18.11
CA GLU A 284 -34.49 -23.83 -19.38
C GLU A 284 -34.57 -22.57 -20.25
N GLY A 285 -33.42 -22.01 -20.64
CA GLY A 285 -33.37 -20.82 -21.50
C GLY A 285 -31.95 -20.36 -21.81
N SER A 286 -31.80 -19.59 -22.90
CA SER A 286 -30.54 -18.93 -23.25
C SER A 286 -30.25 -17.78 -22.28
N GLN A 287 -29.01 -17.70 -21.80
CA GLN A 287 -28.51 -16.56 -21.04
C GLN A 287 -28.20 -15.41 -22.01
N GLU A 288 -29.24 -14.68 -22.39
CA GLU A 288 -29.10 -13.49 -23.24
C GLU A 288 -28.42 -12.36 -22.46
N VAL A 289 -27.56 -11.61 -23.14
CA VAL A 289 -26.87 -10.46 -22.56
C VAL A 289 -27.34 -9.20 -23.27
N TYR A 290 -27.83 -8.24 -22.50
CA TYR A 290 -28.23 -6.93 -23.02
C TYR A 290 -27.37 -5.83 -22.42
N ALA A 291 -26.76 -5.00 -23.26
CA ALA A 291 -26.10 -3.80 -22.81
C ALA A 291 -27.12 -2.67 -22.67
N VAL A 292 -27.13 -2.01 -21.52
CA VAL A 292 -28.08 -0.96 -21.17
C VAL A 292 -27.31 0.29 -20.78
N ASP A 293 -27.77 1.43 -21.27
CA ASP A 293 -27.32 2.74 -20.84
C ASP A 293 -28.50 3.72 -20.86
N CYS A 294 -28.58 4.57 -19.84
CA CYS A 294 -29.64 5.54 -19.67
C CYS A 294 -29.09 6.96 -19.60
N GLU A 295 -29.87 7.89 -20.15
CA GLU A 295 -29.69 9.31 -19.89
C GLU A 295 -30.72 9.79 -18.86
N MET A 296 -30.27 10.67 -17.97
CA MET A 296 -31.08 11.21 -16.89
C MET A 296 -31.07 12.74 -16.85
N CYS A 297 -32.12 13.31 -16.30
CA CYS A 297 -32.20 14.71 -15.90
C CYS A 297 -32.35 14.85 -14.38
N MET A 298 -32.25 16.07 -13.87
CA MET A 298 -32.61 16.40 -12.49
C MET A 298 -34.05 16.89 -12.39
N THR A 299 -34.73 16.41 -11.35
CA THR A 299 -36.04 16.86 -10.90
C THR A 299 -35.96 17.17 -9.40
N ASN A 300 -37.05 17.67 -8.82
CA ASN A 300 -37.14 17.85 -7.36
C ASN A 300 -37.01 16.53 -6.58
N ASP A 301 -37.33 15.40 -7.20
CA ASP A 301 -37.25 14.06 -6.59
C ASP A 301 -35.90 13.38 -6.85
N GLY A 302 -34.95 14.09 -7.46
CA GLY A 302 -33.63 13.60 -7.83
C GLY A 302 -33.50 13.26 -9.31
N LYS A 303 -32.63 12.30 -9.65
CA LYS A 303 -32.37 11.88 -11.03
C LYS A 303 -33.58 11.12 -11.60
N ALA A 304 -34.05 11.52 -12.77
CA ALA A 304 -35.14 10.86 -13.48
C ALA A 304 -34.72 10.45 -14.89
N LEU A 305 -35.25 9.31 -15.37
CA LEU A 305 -34.98 8.76 -16.69
C LEU A 305 -35.52 9.65 -17.81
N THR A 306 -34.69 9.93 -18.82
CA THR A 306 -35.07 10.72 -20.01
C THR A 306 -34.77 10.03 -21.33
N ARG A 307 -33.85 9.06 -21.36
CA ARG A 307 -33.65 8.15 -22.50
C ARG A 307 -33.10 6.81 -22.02
N VAL A 308 -33.47 5.73 -22.68
CA VAL A 308 -32.89 4.40 -22.44
C VAL A 308 -32.51 3.78 -23.78
N CYS A 309 -31.33 3.17 -23.85
CA CYS A 309 -30.88 2.38 -24.99
C CYS A 309 -30.50 0.97 -24.53
N ILE A 310 -30.92 -0.03 -25.29
CA ILE A 310 -30.65 -1.45 -25.05
C ILE A 310 -30.16 -2.09 -26.33
N ILE A 311 -29.03 -2.78 -26.23
CA ILE A 311 -28.36 -3.43 -27.36
C ILE A 311 -28.16 -4.90 -27.03
N ASP A 312 -28.55 -5.77 -27.97
CA ASP A 312 -28.30 -7.20 -27.89
C ASP A 312 -26.80 -7.50 -28.06
N PHE A 313 -26.22 -8.24 -27.10
CA PHE A 313 -24.78 -8.43 -27.03
C PHE A 313 -24.21 -9.22 -28.21
N ASP A 314 -24.92 -10.26 -28.65
CA ASP A 314 -24.45 -11.21 -29.67
C ASP A 314 -24.61 -10.62 -31.07
N SER A 315 -25.78 -10.07 -31.40
CA SER A 315 -26.04 -9.47 -32.71
C SER A 315 -25.50 -8.04 -32.84
N GLY A 316 -25.29 -7.33 -31.73
CA GLY A 316 -24.88 -5.93 -31.73
C GLY A 316 -25.96 -4.95 -32.20
N LYS A 317 -27.22 -5.38 -32.29
CA LYS A 317 -28.35 -4.57 -32.74
C LYS A 317 -29.00 -3.85 -31.58
N VAL A 318 -29.40 -2.59 -31.82
CA VAL A 318 -30.26 -1.85 -30.88
C VAL A 318 -31.63 -2.52 -30.90
N VAL A 319 -32.06 -3.02 -29.74
CA VAL A 319 -33.35 -3.69 -29.57
C VAL A 319 -34.40 -2.76 -28.96
N TYR A 320 -33.95 -1.72 -28.25
CA TYR A 320 -34.82 -0.68 -27.69
C TYR A 320 -34.03 0.63 -27.56
N ASP A 321 -34.58 1.73 -28.07
CA ASP A 321 -34.05 3.08 -27.85
C ASP A 321 -35.24 4.04 -27.80
N GLN A 322 -35.49 4.64 -26.63
CA GLN A 322 -36.64 5.49 -26.42
C GLN A 322 -36.33 6.67 -25.52
N LEU A 323 -36.87 7.83 -25.91
CA LEU A 323 -37.00 8.99 -25.03
C LEU A 323 -38.14 8.78 -24.05
N VAL A 324 -37.98 9.30 -22.84
CA VAL A 324 -38.90 9.12 -21.73
C VAL A 324 -39.22 10.48 -21.15
N LYS A 325 -40.51 10.73 -20.88
CA LYS A 325 -40.97 11.91 -20.17
C LYS A 325 -41.03 11.64 -18.67
N PRO A 326 -40.20 12.32 -17.85
CA PRO A 326 -40.30 12.22 -16.40
C PRO A 326 -41.67 12.69 -15.88
N PRO A 327 -42.20 12.08 -14.81
CA PRO A 327 -43.48 12.49 -14.22
C PRO A 327 -43.39 13.86 -13.53
N SER A 328 -42.25 14.15 -12.90
CA SER A 328 -41.99 15.40 -12.19
C SER A 328 -41.38 16.46 -13.11
N PRO A 329 -41.64 17.76 -12.87
CA PRO A 329 -41.01 18.83 -13.64
C PRO A 329 -39.47 18.77 -13.59
N ILE A 330 -38.85 18.92 -14.76
CA ILE A 330 -37.39 18.91 -14.91
C ILE A 330 -36.84 20.26 -14.44
N THR A 331 -35.90 20.22 -13.48
CA THR A 331 -35.18 21.40 -13.00
C THR A 331 -33.90 21.65 -13.77
N ASP A 332 -33.23 20.59 -14.23
CA ASP A 332 -32.04 20.65 -15.08
C ASP A 332 -31.99 19.43 -16.01
N TYR A 333 -31.86 19.66 -17.32
CA TYR A 333 -31.78 18.60 -18.33
C TYR A 333 -30.44 17.88 -18.34
N LEU A 334 -29.42 18.43 -17.68
CA LEU A 334 -28.05 17.91 -17.68
C LEU A 334 -27.47 17.77 -19.09
N THR A 335 -27.89 18.61 -20.05
CA THR A 335 -27.61 18.46 -21.50
C THR A 335 -26.14 18.21 -21.82
N ARG A 336 -25.21 18.83 -21.08
CA ARG A 336 -23.76 18.62 -21.27
C ARG A 336 -23.29 17.20 -20.99
N TYR A 337 -24.06 16.43 -20.23
CA TYR A 337 -23.82 15.04 -19.87
C TYR A 337 -24.80 14.14 -20.61
N SER A 338 -26.09 14.51 -20.68
CA SER A 338 -27.15 13.64 -21.19
C SER A 338 -27.44 13.77 -22.69
N GLY A 339 -27.05 14.89 -23.30
CA GLY A 339 -27.44 15.27 -24.66
C GLY A 339 -28.93 15.61 -24.80
N ILE A 340 -29.71 15.57 -23.71
CA ILE A 340 -31.15 15.82 -23.72
C ILE A 340 -31.44 17.32 -23.67
N THR A 341 -32.38 17.75 -24.49
CA THR A 341 -32.85 19.14 -24.56
C THR A 341 -34.35 19.22 -24.31
N ALA A 342 -34.84 20.39 -23.86
CA ALA A 342 -36.26 20.64 -23.69
C ALA A 342 -37.06 20.39 -24.99
N ALA A 343 -36.52 20.85 -26.13
CA ALA A 343 -37.15 20.65 -27.44
C ALA A 343 -37.24 19.17 -27.85
N ALA A 344 -36.28 18.34 -27.44
CA ALA A 344 -36.31 16.91 -27.72
C ALA A 344 -37.35 16.17 -26.87
N LEU A 345 -37.62 16.63 -25.64
CA LEU A 345 -38.60 16.00 -24.74
C LEU A 345 -40.02 16.56 -24.85
N ASP A 346 -40.21 17.75 -25.41
CA ASP A 346 -41.53 18.37 -25.57
C ASP A 346 -42.58 17.47 -26.27
N PRO A 347 -42.27 16.80 -27.41
CA PRO A 347 -43.24 15.92 -28.07
C PRO A 347 -43.36 14.53 -27.44
N VAL A 348 -42.56 14.20 -26.42
CA VAL A 348 -42.46 12.83 -25.89
C VAL A 348 -43.60 12.56 -24.93
N THR A 349 -44.30 11.44 -25.14
CA THR A 349 -45.40 10.97 -24.28
C THR A 349 -45.08 9.68 -23.55
N THR A 350 -44.05 8.95 -23.98
CA THR A 350 -43.60 7.69 -23.38
C THR A 350 -43.22 7.91 -21.92
N THR A 351 -43.80 7.12 -21.02
CA THR A 351 -43.55 7.19 -19.57
C THR A 351 -42.61 6.08 -19.11
N LEU A 352 -42.11 6.19 -17.86
CA LEU A 352 -41.35 5.11 -17.24
C LEU A 352 -42.12 3.79 -17.19
N ALA A 353 -43.44 3.84 -16.97
CA ALA A 353 -44.29 2.65 -16.93
C ALA A 353 -44.37 1.94 -18.29
N ASP A 354 -44.37 2.70 -19.40
CA ASP A 354 -44.34 2.14 -20.76
C ASP A 354 -43.00 1.43 -21.02
N VAL A 355 -41.89 2.06 -20.60
CA VAL A 355 -40.55 1.45 -20.66
C VAL A 355 -40.50 0.17 -19.85
N GLN A 356 -40.93 0.19 -18.59
CA GLN A 356 -40.95 -0.98 -17.71
C GLN A 356 -41.82 -2.12 -18.26
N THR A 357 -42.95 -1.80 -18.90
CA THR A 357 -43.81 -2.78 -19.57
C THR A 357 -43.07 -3.46 -20.72
N HIS A 358 -42.31 -2.69 -21.51
CA HIS A 358 -41.47 -3.25 -22.56
C HIS A 358 -40.29 -4.07 -22.00
N LEU A 359 -39.65 -3.59 -20.93
CA LEU A 359 -38.55 -4.33 -20.29
C LEU A 359 -38.97 -5.71 -19.80
N ARG A 360 -40.22 -5.87 -19.32
CA ARG A 360 -40.75 -7.17 -18.90
C ARG A 360 -40.90 -8.19 -20.03
N THR A 361 -40.99 -7.75 -21.28
CA THR A 361 -41.05 -8.67 -22.43
C THR A 361 -39.65 -9.07 -22.92
N LEU A 362 -38.64 -8.24 -22.64
CA LEU A 362 -37.26 -8.44 -23.05
C LEU A 362 -36.40 -9.14 -21.98
N ILE A 363 -36.61 -8.81 -20.70
CA ILE A 363 -35.78 -9.26 -19.58
C ILE A 363 -36.49 -10.37 -18.82
N ASN A 364 -35.80 -11.50 -18.68
CA ASN A 364 -36.23 -12.66 -17.89
C ASN A 364 -35.22 -12.94 -16.74
N PRO A 365 -35.50 -13.89 -15.84
CA PRO A 365 -34.62 -14.20 -14.70
C PRO A 365 -33.20 -14.70 -15.07
N LEU A 366 -33.00 -15.18 -16.31
CA LEU A 366 -31.71 -15.68 -16.80
C LEU A 366 -30.93 -14.64 -17.62
N THR A 367 -31.60 -13.60 -18.10
CA THR A 367 -31.00 -12.45 -18.80
C THR A 367 -29.90 -11.83 -17.95
N ILE A 368 -28.84 -11.34 -18.58
CA ILE A 368 -27.72 -10.64 -17.94
C ILE A 368 -27.70 -9.20 -18.46
N LEU A 369 -27.75 -8.23 -17.55
CA LEU A 369 -27.62 -6.81 -17.91
C LEU A 369 -26.18 -6.34 -17.80
N LEU A 370 -25.68 -5.69 -18.85
CA LEU A 370 -24.33 -5.15 -18.96
C LEU A 370 -24.39 -3.62 -19.01
N GLY A 371 -23.56 -2.94 -18.21
CA GLY A 371 -23.43 -1.48 -18.29
C GLY A 371 -22.16 -0.94 -17.65
N HIS A 372 -22.16 0.35 -17.34
CA HIS A 372 -21.06 1.04 -16.66
C HIS A 372 -21.58 1.89 -15.51
N SER A 373 -21.26 1.52 -14.27
CA SER A 373 -21.95 2.04 -13.07
C SER A 373 -23.47 1.83 -13.16
N LEU A 374 -23.84 0.62 -13.58
CA LEU A 374 -25.20 0.22 -13.94
C LEU A 374 -26.20 0.35 -12.78
N GLU A 375 -25.72 0.47 -11.53
CA GLU A 375 -26.56 0.78 -10.37
C GLU A 375 -27.33 2.09 -10.50
N SER A 376 -26.81 3.06 -11.26
CA SER A 376 -27.45 4.35 -11.50
C SER A 376 -28.60 4.20 -12.50
N ASP A 377 -28.37 3.44 -13.58
CA ASP A 377 -29.38 3.14 -14.61
C ASP A 377 -30.54 2.34 -14.04
N LEU A 378 -30.25 1.28 -13.28
CA LEU A 378 -31.28 0.44 -12.67
C LEU A 378 -32.17 1.22 -11.67
N ARG A 379 -31.61 2.21 -10.98
CA ARG A 379 -32.40 3.14 -10.16
C ARG A 379 -33.30 4.04 -10.99
N ALA A 380 -32.78 4.61 -12.08
CA ALA A 380 -33.57 5.46 -12.96
C ALA A 380 -34.72 4.67 -13.64
N LEU A 381 -34.48 3.39 -13.95
CA LEU A 381 -35.47 2.46 -14.47
C LEU A 381 -36.42 1.90 -13.39
N GLN A 382 -36.12 2.13 -12.11
CA GLN A 382 -36.79 1.50 -10.96
C GLN A 382 -36.91 -0.03 -11.12
N LEU A 383 -35.82 -0.66 -11.55
CA LEU A 383 -35.74 -2.09 -11.84
C LEU A 383 -34.74 -2.77 -10.90
N ALA A 384 -35.20 -3.79 -10.17
CA ALA A 384 -34.33 -4.70 -9.44
C ALA A 384 -34.10 -5.98 -10.25
N HIS A 385 -32.83 -6.26 -10.56
CA HIS A 385 -32.43 -7.38 -11.40
C HIS A 385 -31.22 -8.12 -10.81
N PRO A 386 -31.23 -9.47 -10.76
CA PRO A 386 -30.21 -10.24 -10.01
C PRO A 386 -28.88 -10.46 -10.77
N ARG A 387 -28.84 -10.26 -12.10
CA ARG A 387 -27.70 -10.69 -12.93
C ARG A 387 -27.11 -9.50 -13.70
N CYS A 388 -26.15 -8.82 -13.07
CA CYS A 388 -25.51 -7.65 -13.64
C CYS A 388 -24.02 -7.87 -13.90
N ILE A 389 -23.52 -7.35 -15.02
CA ILE A 389 -22.10 -7.16 -15.31
C ILE A 389 -21.83 -5.67 -15.40
N ASP A 390 -20.91 -5.16 -14.57
CA ASP A 390 -20.55 -3.76 -14.54
C ASP A 390 -19.11 -3.54 -14.99
N THR A 391 -18.91 -2.85 -16.11
CA THR A 391 -17.58 -2.54 -16.62
C THR A 391 -16.77 -1.61 -15.70
N ALA A 392 -17.42 -0.81 -14.86
CA ALA A 392 -16.76 0.03 -13.85
C ALA A 392 -16.15 -0.78 -12.70
N LEU A 393 -16.68 -1.99 -12.45
CA LEU A 393 -16.16 -2.92 -11.44
C LEU A 393 -15.25 -4.00 -12.05
N LEU A 394 -15.48 -4.35 -13.31
CA LEU A 394 -14.72 -5.34 -14.07
C LEU A 394 -13.30 -4.86 -14.43
N PHE A 395 -13.09 -3.55 -14.54
CA PHE A 395 -11.81 -2.91 -14.83
C PHE A 395 -11.32 -2.13 -13.62
N HIS A 396 -10.05 -2.29 -13.25
CA HIS A 396 -9.50 -1.60 -12.08
C HIS A 396 -9.21 -0.13 -12.40
N HIS A 397 -9.38 0.75 -11.42
CA HIS A 397 -8.87 2.12 -11.48
C HIS A 397 -7.35 2.13 -11.20
N PRO A 398 -6.54 2.98 -11.84
CA PRO A 398 -5.08 3.01 -11.63
C PRO A 398 -4.66 3.28 -10.18
N ARG A 399 -5.50 4.00 -9.44
CA ARG A 399 -5.31 4.33 -8.02
C ARG A 399 -5.91 3.28 -7.06
N GLY A 400 -6.43 2.17 -7.58
CA GLY A 400 -7.11 1.14 -6.79
C GLY A 400 -8.55 1.50 -6.40
N ARG A 401 -9.21 0.55 -5.73
CA ARG A 401 -10.54 0.71 -5.12
C ARG A 401 -10.47 1.71 -3.95
N PRO A 402 -11.56 2.42 -3.59
CA PRO A 402 -12.93 2.32 -4.11
C PRO A 402 -13.21 3.13 -5.38
N LEU A 403 -12.20 3.79 -5.97
CA LEU A 403 -12.41 4.63 -7.16
C LEU A 403 -12.81 3.77 -8.37
N LYS A 404 -13.89 4.14 -9.06
CA LYS A 404 -14.32 3.55 -10.33
C LYS A 404 -13.68 4.31 -11.52
N PRO A 405 -13.13 3.62 -12.54
CA PRO A 405 -12.63 4.28 -13.75
C PRO A 405 -13.80 4.71 -14.65
N GLY A 406 -13.71 5.90 -15.25
CA GLY A 406 -14.74 6.35 -16.19
C GLY A 406 -14.68 5.64 -17.55
N LEU A 407 -15.85 5.44 -18.18
CA LEU A 407 -16.01 4.71 -19.43
C LEU A 407 -15.14 5.27 -20.58
N ALA A 408 -15.13 6.60 -20.81
CA ALA A 408 -14.29 7.21 -21.84
C ALA A 408 -12.79 6.93 -21.63
N TRP A 409 -12.34 6.87 -20.38
CA TRP A 409 -10.97 6.52 -20.06
C TRP A 409 -10.69 5.04 -20.37
N LEU A 410 -11.62 4.13 -20.00
CA LEU A 410 -11.50 2.70 -20.31
C LEU A 410 -11.45 2.43 -21.81
N THR A 411 -12.37 3.00 -22.57
CA THR A 411 -12.49 2.83 -24.03
C THR A 411 -11.23 3.33 -24.74
N ARG A 412 -10.72 4.50 -24.35
CA ARG A 412 -9.46 5.01 -24.89
C ARG A 412 -8.27 4.13 -24.54
N LYS A 413 -8.20 3.63 -23.30
CA LYS A 413 -7.06 2.84 -22.82
C LYS A 413 -7.03 1.43 -23.41
N TRP A 414 -8.16 0.76 -23.47
CA TRP A 414 -8.24 -0.68 -23.74
C TRP A 414 -8.74 -1.01 -25.14
N LEU A 415 -9.49 -0.10 -25.78
CA LEU A 415 -9.99 -0.26 -27.14
C LEU A 415 -9.32 0.70 -28.14
N GLY A 416 -8.57 1.70 -27.66
CA GLY A 416 -7.96 2.71 -28.53
C GLY A 416 -8.97 3.65 -29.21
N ARG A 417 -10.20 3.72 -28.68
CA ARG A 417 -11.30 4.53 -29.21
C ARG A 417 -11.62 5.69 -28.28
N THR A 418 -11.87 6.87 -28.83
CA THR A 418 -12.44 8.01 -28.10
C THR A 418 -13.97 7.96 -28.21
N ILE A 419 -14.66 8.24 -27.11
CA ILE A 419 -16.12 8.37 -27.01
C ILE A 419 -16.44 9.62 -26.18
N GLN A 420 -17.69 10.07 -26.18
CA GLN A 420 -18.15 11.24 -25.39
C GLN A 420 -17.41 12.55 -25.76
N ASP A 421 -17.02 12.72 -27.02
CA ASP A 421 -16.25 13.89 -27.51
C ASP A 421 -17.12 15.03 -28.08
N ARG A 422 -18.44 14.91 -27.96
CA ARG A 422 -19.45 15.85 -28.52
C ARG A 422 -19.53 17.20 -27.80
N GLY A 423 -18.68 17.45 -26.79
CA GLY A 423 -18.63 18.71 -26.05
C GLY A 423 -19.99 19.09 -25.44
N PRO A 424 -20.58 20.26 -25.77
CA PRO A 424 -21.86 20.68 -25.22
C PRO A 424 -23.06 19.82 -25.68
N GLY A 425 -22.87 18.95 -26.69
CA GLY A 425 -23.91 18.05 -27.20
C GLY A 425 -24.20 16.83 -26.33
N GLY A 426 -23.48 16.65 -25.21
CA GLY A 426 -23.70 15.56 -24.26
C GLY A 426 -23.35 14.16 -24.78
N HIS A 427 -23.64 13.15 -23.96
CA HIS A 427 -23.37 11.75 -24.27
C HIS A 427 -24.48 11.16 -25.14
N ASN A 428 -24.24 9.94 -25.63
CA ASN A 428 -25.21 9.19 -26.42
C ASN A 428 -25.28 7.77 -25.86
N PRO A 429 -26.45 7.32 -25.37
CA PRO A 429 -26.54 6.05 -24.67
C PRO A 429 -26.25 4.85 -25.57
N GLU A 430 -26.48 4.98 -26.88
CA GLU A 430 -26.08 3.94 -27.84
C GLU A 430 -24.54 3.79 -27.93
N GLU A 431 -23.80 4.90 -27.91
CA GLU A 431 -22.32 4.87 -27.96
C GLU A 431 -21.75 4.24 -26.68
N ASP A 432 -22.33 4.60 -25.54
CA ASP A 432 -21.88 4.15 -24.22
C ASP A 432 -22.24 2.67 -23.98
N ALA A 433 -23.46 2.23 -24.34
CA ALA A 433 -23.84 0.81 -24.32
C ALA A 433 -22.94 -0.04 -25.24
N ARG A 434 -22.64 0.43 -26.47
CA ARG A 434 -21.70 -0.26 -27.37
C ARG A 434 -20.29 -0.32 -26.79
N ALA A 435 -19.83 0.73 -26.12
CA ALA A 435 -18.53 0.72 -25.46
C ALA A 435 -18.45 -0.31 -24.34
N CYS A 436 -19.51 -0.47 -23.54
CA CYS A 436 -19.58 -1.52 -22.53
C CYS A 436 -19.48 -2.93 -23.15
N MET A 437 -20.21 -3.18 -24.25
CA MET A 437 -20.15 -4.44 -24.99
C MET A 437 -18.73 -4.74 -25.49
N ASP A 438 -18.09 -3.76 -26.14
CA ASP A 438 -16.76 -3.93 -26.71
C ASP A 438 -15.71 -4.20 -25.62
N LEU A 439 -15.83 -3.54 -24.46
CA LEU A 439 -14.98 -3.79 -23.29
C LEU A 439 -15.17 -5.22 -22.75
N LEU A 440 -16.41 -5.70 -22.62
CA LEU A 440 -16.67 -7.07 -22.19
C LEU A 440 -16.18 -8.09 -23.22
N LYS A 441 -16.40 -7.87 -24.52
CA LYS A 441 -15.87 -8.72 -25.60
C LYS A 441 -14.34 -8.79 -25.55
N ALA A 442 -13.67 -7.66 -25.32
CA ALA A 442 -12.23 -7.61 -25.16
C ALA A 442 -11.76 -8.37 -23.90
N LYS A 443 -12.47 -8.24 -22.76
CA LYS A 443 -12.21 -9.00 -21.53
C LYS A 443 -12.37 -10.50 -21.74
N ILE A 444 -13.45 -10.95 -22.38
CA ILE A 444 -13.68 -12.37 -22.70
C ILE A 444 -12.60 -12.91 -23.64
N LYS A 445 -12.20 -12.13 -24.65
CA LYS A 445 -11.18 -12.52 -25.62
C LYS A 445 -9.79 -12.66 -24.99
N ASN A 446 -9.42 -11.71 -24.13
CA ASN A 446 -8.08 -11.58 -23.56
C ASN A 446 -7.95 -12.18 -22.16
N GLY A 447 -9.05 -12.64 -21.55
CA GLY A 447 -9.09 -13.27 -20.25
C GLY A 447 -9.30 -12.32 -19.06
N PRO A 448 -9.47 -12.85 -17.83
CA PRO A 448 -9.82 -12.08 -16.64
C PRO A 448 -8.79 -11.01 -16.26
N GLY A 449 -7.51 -11.24 -16.58
CA GLY A 449 -6.43 -10.29 -16.29
C GLY A 449 -6.40 -9.06 -17.21
N PHE A 450 -7.15 -9.06 -18.32
CA PHE A 450 -7.28 -7.90 -19.19
C PHE A 450 -8.03 -6.77 -18.45
N GLY A 451 -7.58 -5.52 -18.50
CA GLY A 451 -8.25 -4.46 -17.72
C GLY A 451 -7.79 -4.31 -16.27
N GLU A 452 -6.92 -5.20 -15.78
CA GLU A 452 -6.24 -5.03 -14.50
C GLU A 452 -4.97 -4.20 -14.68
N PHE A 453 -4.75 -3.25 -13.78
CA PHE A 453 -3.45 -2.60 -13.68
C PHE A 453 -2.42 -3.61 -13.19
N ARG A 454 -1.35 -3.77 -13.95
CA ARG A 454 -0.17 -4.52 -13.49
C ARG A 454 0.40 -3.74 -12.32
N ALA A 455 0.14 -4.20 -11.10
CA ALA A 455 0.91 -3.77 -9.95
C ALA A 455 2.35 -4.27 -10.18
N ASP A 456 3.17 -3.41 -10.78
CA ASP A 456 4.61 -3.61 -10.90
C ASP A 456 5.31 -3.52 -9.54
N TYR A 457 4.56 -3.28 -8.47
CA TYR A 457 5.00 -3.25 -7.09
C TYR A 457 4.34 -4.36 -6.28
N GLU A 458 5.06 -4.84 -5.27
CA GLU A 458 4.60 -5.76 -4.25
C GLU A 458 5.13 -5.32 -2.88
N PRO A 459 4.52 -5.78 -1.77
CA PRO A 459 5.08 -5.57 -0.45
C PRO A 459 6.46 -6.22 -0.31
N ILE A 460 7.41 -5.53 0.31
CA ILE A 460 8.75 -6.07 0.65
C ILE A 460 8.64 -7.39 1.42
N LEU A 461 7.63 -7.50 2.29
CA LEU A 461 7.39 -8.68 3.12
C LEU A 461 7.00 -9.91 2.29
N ALA A 462 6.25 -9.72 1.20
CA ALA A 462 5.92 -10.80 0.28
C ALA A 462 7.15 -11.31 -0.45
N ARG A 463 8.07 -10.41 -0.81
CA ARG A 463 9.34 -10.78 -1.42
C ARG A 463 10.26 -11.53 -0.44
N ILE A 464 10.32 -11.07 0.81
CA ILE A 464 11.10 -11.74 1.87
C ILE A 464 10.50 -13.12 2.19
N ALA A 465 9.17 -13.25 2.30
CA ALA A 465 8.49 -14.50 2.61
C ALA A 465 8.73 -15.60 1.54
N ARG A 466 9.01 -15.22 0.29
CA ARG A 466 9.42 -16.16 -0.78
C ARG A 466 10.89 -16.56 -0.72
N SER A 467 11.67 -15.97 0.17
CA SER A 467 13.07 -16.34 0.37
C SER A 467 13.21 -17.46 1.39
N TYR A 468 14.26 -18.27 1.26
CA TYR A 468 14.55 -19.35 2.21
C TYR A 468 15.37 -18.82 3.38
N SER A 469 15.02 -19.26 4.59
CA SER A 469 15.77 -18.95 5.80
C SER A 469 17.17 -19.58 5.71
N ARG A 470 18.20 -18.74 5.86
CA ARG A 470 19.61 -19.19 5.90
C ARG A 470 19.95 -19.92 7.21
N ASN A 471 19.15 -19.72 8.26
CA ASN A 471 19.40 -20.23 9.61
C ASN A 471 18.93 -21.66 9.86
N ARG A 472 17.90 -22.13 9.15
CA ARG A 472 17.23 -23.41 9.47
C ARG A 472 17.74 -24.64 8.72
N GLY A 473 18.89 -24.54 8.04
CA GLY A 473 19.47 -25.64 7.27
C GLY A 473 18.52 -26.16 6.19
N SER A 474 18.88 -27.28 5.56
CA SER A 474 18.25 -27.89 4.37
C SER A 474 16.74 -28.24 4.44
N ASN A 475 15.99 -27.78 5.44
CA ASN A 475 14.56 -28.09 5.62
C ASN A 475 13.59 -27.16 4.86
N GLY A 476 14.09 -26.27 3.99
CA GLY A 476 13.23 -25.45 3.11
C GLY A 476 12.30 -24.45 3.84
N ALA A 477 12.60 -24.11 5.09
CA ALA A 477 11.80 -23.16 5.86
C ALA A 477 11.88 -21.73 5.27
N ARG A 478 10.73 -21.07 5.12
CA ARG A 478 10.64 -19.68 4.65
C ARG A 478 11.11 -18.69 5.73
N THR A 479 11.65 -17.56 5.29
CA THR A 479 12.03 -16.44 6.15
C THR A 479 10.79 -15.87 6.83
N ARG A 480 10.81 -15.76 8.17
CA ARG A 480 9.73 -15.16 8.95
C ARG A 480 10.02 -13.69 9.23
N THR A 481 8.98 -12.87 9.11
CA THR A 481 9.05 -11.42 9.27
C THR A 481 8.14 -10.95 10.40
N ALA A 482 8.60 -9.96 11.17
CA ALA A 482 7.80 -9.30 12.20
C ALA A 482 7.83 -7.78 12.02
N ILE A 483 6.68 -7.13 12.19
CA ILE A 483 6.51 -5.68 12.15
C ILE A 483 5.96 -5.22 13.50
N VAL A 484 6.72 -4.39 14.20
CA VAL A 484 6.35 -3.83 15.50
C VAL A 484 6.19 -2.32 15.31
N ASP A 485 4.95 -1.84 15.36
CA ASP A 485 4.67 -0.45 15.01
C ASP A 485 3.49 0.13 15.80
N HIS A 486 3.51 1.45 15.92
CA HIS A 486 2.42 2.27 16.43
C HIS A 486 1.17 2.14 15.55
N GLY A 487 -0.02 2.13 16.17
CA GLY A 487 -1.29 2.11 15.45
C GLY A 487 -1.74 0.70 15.05
N ASN A 488 -2.15 0.48 13.78
CA ASN A 488 -2.66 -0.81 13.31
C ASN A 488 -1.79 -1.39 12.18
N PRO A 489 -0.61 -1.95 12.49
CA PRO A 489 0.26 -2.58 11.50
C PRO A 489 -0.40 -3.77 10.80
N GLY A 490 -1.38 -4.43 11.43
CA GLY A 490 -2.17 -5.50 10.80
C GLY A 490 -2.93 -5.00 9.58
N ALA A 491 -3.58 -3.84 9.67
CA ALA A 491 -4.30 -3.24 8.54
C ALA A 491 -3.37 -2.68 7.46
N TRP A 492 -2.20 -2.14 7.83
CA TRP A 492 -1.30 -1.47 6.89
C TRP A 492 -0.28 -2.41 6.23
N HIS A 493 0.12 -3.47 6.95
CA HIS A 493 1.19 -4.38 6.55
C HIS A 493 0.79 -5.87 6.62
N GLY A 494 -0.27 -6.22 7.35
CA GLY A 494 -0.70 -7.60 7.60
C GLY A 494 -1.64 -8.22 6.55
N GLY A 495 -1.98 -7.50 5.48
CA GLY A 495 -3.00 -7.92 4.52
C GLY A 495 -2.47 -8.58 3.24
N SER A 496 -1.81 -9.73 3.31
CA SER A 496 -1.77 -10.63 2.15
C SER A 496 -1.68 -12.09 2.55
N ALA A 497 -2.63 -12.90 2.07
CA ALA A 497 -2.62 -14.36 2.20
C ALA A 497 -1.32 -15.02 1.67
N THR A 498 -0.52 -14.28 0.88
CA THR A 498 0.76 -14.73 0.32
C THR A 498 2.00 -14.40 1.17
N ALA A 499 1.85 -13.64 2.26
CA ALA A 499 2.98 -13.14 3.07
C ALA A 499 2.59 -12.87 4.54
N PRO A 500 2.41 -13.92 5.38
CA PRO A 500 2.08 -13.73 6.79
C PRO A 500 3.28 -13.12 7.51
N ALA A 501 3.18 -11.83 7.83
CA ALA A 501 4.08 -11.15 8.77
C ALA A 501 3.40 -11.09 10.13
N THR A 502 4.14 -11.38 11.19
CA THR A 502 3.65 -11.17 12.55
C THR A 502 3.60 -9.67 12.81
N THR A 503 2.42 -9.12 13.06
CA THR A 503 2.26 -7.69 13.35
C THR A 503 1.96 -7.48 14.82
N VAL A 504 2.72 -6.60 15.47
CA VAL A 504 2.52 -6.20 16.86
C VAL A 504 2.17 -4.72 16.87
N ALA A 505 0.95 -4.41 17.30
CA ALA A 505 0.47 -3.05 17.49
C ALA A 505 0.95 -2.52 18.84
N CYS A 506 1.55 -1.33 18.86
CA CYS A 506 2.08 -0.70 20.06
C CYS A 506 1.45 0.69 20.26
N ALA A 507 1.36 1.14 21.51
CA ALA A 507 0.91 2.49 21.87
C ALA A 507 2.08 3.45 22.17
N ASN A 508 3.24 2.90 22.56
CA ASN A 508 4.41 3.67 22.99
C ASN A 508 5.71 2.93 22.63
N ASP A 509 6.84 3.63 22.73
CA ASP A 509 8.16 3.10 22.35
C ASP A 509 8.66 1.97 23.28
N ALA A 510 8.14 1.85 24.51
CA ALA A 510 8.50 0.75 25.41
C ALA A 510 7.85 -0.57 24.96
N GLU A 511 6.57 -0.54 24.58
CA GLU A 511 5.90 -1.68 23.95
C GLU A 511 6.56 -2.06 22.62
N VAL A 512 7.06 -1.08 21.86
CA VAL A 512 7.84 -1.36 20.65
C VAL A 512 9.11 -2.14 20.99
N LEU A 513 9.84 -1.75 22.04
CA LEU A 513 11.01 -2.51 22.50
C LEU A 513 10.65 -3.95 22.90
N ASP A 514 9.60 -4.14 23.69
CA ASP A 514 9.17 -5.47 24.14
C ASP A 514 8.75 -6.34 22.96
N GLY A 515 7.99 -5.79 22.02
CA GLY A 515 7.59 -6.47 20.79
C GLY A 515 8.78 -6.84 19.91
N LEU A 516 9.78 -5.95 19.78
CA LEU A 516 11.01 -6.20 19.04
C LEU A 516 11.78 -7.37 19.65
N VAL A 517 12.02 -7.34 20.97
CA VAL A 517 12.76 -8.38 21.70
C VAL A 517 12.02 -9.72 21.61
N GLY A 518 10.70 -9.74 21.82
CA GLY A 518 9.90 -10.95 21.71
C GLY A 518 9.90 -11.58 20.31
N ALA A 519 10.10 -10.77 19.26
CA ALA A 519 10.19 -11.26 17.89
C ALA A 519 11.57 -11.84 17.53
N LEU A 520 12.63 -11.51 18.28
CA LEU A 520 14.02 -11.86 17.92
C LEU A 520 14.26 -13.36 17.83
N ASP A 521 13.64 -14.20 18.65
CA ASP A 521 13.89 -15.65 18.62
C ASP A 521 13.24 -16.34 17.41
N SER A 522 12.05 -15.86 17.03
CA SER A 522 11.21 -16.50 16.04
C SER A 522 11.35 -15.91 14.64
N HIS A 523 11.83 -14.68 14.46
CA HIS A 523 11.88 -14.03 13.16
C HIS A 523 13.31 -13.78 12.68
N GLU A 524 13.53 -13.80 11.38
CA GLU A 524 14.80 -13.47 10.75
C GLU A 524 14.86 -11.99 10.32
N PHE A 525 13.70 -11.41 9.99
CA PHE A 525 13.55 -9.97 9.75
C PHE A 525 12.61 -9.36 10.77
N VAL A 526 13.05 -8.30 11.44
CA VAL A 526 12.23 -7.55 12.38
C VAL A 526 12.32 -6.07 12.04
N PHE A 527 11.17 -5.42 11.86
CA PHE A 527 11.08 -3.97 11.69
C PHE A 527 10.43 -3.33 12.91
N GLY A 528 10.98 -2.19 13.35
CA GLY A 528 10.42 -1.36 14.41
C GLY A 528 10.38 0.11 14.03
N ARG A 529 9.45 0.87 14.63
CA ARG A 529 9.44 2.32 14.54
C ARG A 529 9.33 2.94 15.93
N LEU A 530 10.29 3.80 16.27
CA LEU A 530 10.32 4.54 17.53
C LEU A 530 9.94 6.00 17.25
N MET A 531 8.88 6.49 17.91
CA MET A 531 8.27 7.78 17.61
C MET A 531 8.46 8.82 18.70
N GLY A 532 8.89 8.42 19.90
CA GLY A 532 8.92 9.30 21.08
C GLY A 532 9.81 10.53 20.92
N LEU A 533 10.92 10.43 20.18
CA LEU A 533 11.78 11.58 19.90
C LEU A 533 11.11 12.60 18.97
N ALA A 534 10.51 12.13 17.87
CA ALA A 534 9.78 12.98 16.94
C ALA A 534 8.54 13.63 17.57
N ASP A 535 7.85 12.91 18.45
CA ASP A 535 6.72 13.42 19.22
C ASP A 535 7.15 14.57 20.14
N ALA A 536 8.23 14.37 20.92
CA ALA A 536 8.76 15.39 21.83
C ALA A 536 9.34 16.64 21.10
N LEU A 537 9.77 16.48 19.85
CA LEU A 537 10.18 17.59 18.96
C LEU A 537 8.98 18.24 18.22
N GLY A 538 7.76 17.73 18.40
CA GLY A 538 6.54 18.25 17.79
C GLY A 538 6.41 17.96 16.29
N TRP A 539 7.05 16.91 15.78
CA TRP A 539 7.01 16.55 14.35
C TRP A 539 5.77 15.75 13.96
N ILE A 540 5.03 15.23 14.94
CA ILE A 540 3.83 14.44 14.73
C ILE A 540 2.62 15.37 14.74
N THR A 541 1.82 15.32 13.68
CA THR A 541 0.52 16.00 13.67
C THR A 541 -0.49 15.12 14.41
N PRO A 542 -1.15 15.60 15.47
CA PRO A 542 -2.19 14.84 16.12
C PRO A 542 -3.30 14.55 15.10
N LYS A 543 -3.73 13.29 15.05
CA LYS A 543 -4.87 12.91 14.22
C LYS A 543 -6.10 13.53 14.88
N ALA A 544 -6.79 14.45 14.20
CA ALA A 544 -8.05 14.98 14.70
C ALA A 544 -8.97 13.80 15.02
N GLU A 545 -9.34 13.64 16.29
CA GLU A 545 -10.32 12.64 16.67
C GLU A 545 -11.63 12.97 15.96
N ASN A 546 -12.15 12.02 15.18
CA ASN A 546 -13.49 12.14 14.61
C ASN A 546 -14.50 12.22 15.76
N VAL A 547 -14.93 13.44 16.11
CA VAL A 547 -16.00 13.68 17.09
C VAL A 547 -17.39 13.30 16.52
N GLU A 548 -17.51 12.94 15.24
CA GLU A 548 -18.80 12.69 14.58
C GLU A 548 -19.36 11.26 14.69
N ASN A 549 -19.00 10.45 15.71
CA ASN A 549 -19.69 9.16 15.90
C ASN A 549 -19.85 8.74 17.38
N ARG A 550 -20.33 9.65 18.23
CA ARG A 550 -21.01 9.26 19.47
C ARG A 550 -22.52 9.38 19.29
N ASN A 551 -23.18 8.23 19.16
CA ASN A 551 -24.62 8.07 19.33
C ASN A 551 -25.08 8.72 20.65
N PRO A 552 -26.12 9.57 20.65
CA PRO A 552 -26.70 10.08 21.88
C PRO A 552 -27.77 9.10 22.37
N THR A 553 -27.41 8.26 23.34
CA THR A 553 -28.41 7.64 24.23
C THR A 553 -27.89 7.73 25.65
N GLY A 554 -28.63 8.42 26.53
CA GLY A 554 -28.37 8.40 27.97
C GLY A 554 -28.34 9.78 28.63
N ALA A 555 -29.54 10.26 28.96
CA ALA A 555 -29.91 11.07 30.13
C ALA A 555 -29.04 12.26 30.59
N ALA A 556 -29.73 13.41 30.55
CA ALA A 556 -29.46 14.67 31.21
C ALA A 556 -28.87 14.58 32.63
N GLU A 557 -27.97 15.50 32.94
CA GLU A 557 -28.16 16.36 34.11
C GLU A 557 -27.47 17.72 33.92
N THR A 558 -28.26 18.74 34.20
CA THR A 558 -28.09 20.17 33.95
C THR A 558 -27.14 20.79 34.97
N LYS A 559 -26.27 21.72 34.55
CA LYS A 559 -25.96 22.92 35.35
C LYS A 559 -25.45 24.05 34.46
N THR A 560 -26.26 25.09 34.47
CA THR A 560 -26.15 26.41 33.87
C THR A 560 -25.10 27.24 34.58
N GLU A 561 -24.29 28.00 33.83
CA GLU A 561 -24.01 29.44 34.05
C GLU A 561 -23.06 29.98 32.95
N ASN A 562 -23.39 31.20 32.49
CA ASN A 562 -22.73 32.03 31.47
C ASN A 562 -22.80 33.48 32.03
N PRO A 563 -22.15 34.50 31.44
CA PRO A 563 -20.80 34.60 30.87
C PRO A 563 -20.06 35.83 31.46
N GLU A 564 -18.74 36.01 31.23
CA GLU A 564 -18.18 37.37 31.08
C GLU A 564 -16.78 37.39 30.44
N THR A 565 -16.60 38.44 29.66
CA THR A 565 -15.51 38.80 28.73
C THR A 565 -14.17 39.11 29.39
N SER A 566 -13.07 38.58 28.84
CA SER A 566 -11.83 39.36 28.65
C SER A 566 -10.86 38.67 27.69
N SER A 567 -10.49 39.41 26.64
CA SER A 567 -9.41 39.16 25.69
C SER A 567 -8.04 39.00 26.37
N SER A 568 -7.31 37.92 26.11
CA SER A 568 -5.84 37.94 26.05
C SER A 568 -5.26 36.68 25.40
N SER A 569 -4.37 36.92 24.42
CA SER A 569 -3.24 36.10 23.96
C SER A 569 -3.36 34.58 23.89
N LEU A 570 -3.38 34.10 22.64
CA LEU A 570 -3.08 32.73 22.21
C LEU A 570 -1.77 32.21 22.81
N SER A 571 -1.86 31.17 23.63
CA SER A 571 -0.77 30.22 23.90
C SER A 571 -1.21 28.85 23.35
N PRO A 572 -0.33 28.08 22.67
CA PRO A 572 -0.69 26.76 22.17
C PRO A 572 -0.99 25.82 23.36
N PRO A 573 -1.93 24.88 23.21
CA PRO A 573 -2.38 24.03 24.30
C PRO A 573 -1.26 23.10 24.76
N ASP A 574 -1.19 22.91 26.08
CA ASP A 574 -0.24 22.03 26.77
C ASP A 574 -0.19 20.64 26.11
N CYS A 575 1.01 20.26 25.69
CA CYS A 575 1.29 18.99 25.03
C CYS A 575 1.25 17.84 26.05
N ASN A 576 0.50 16.79 25.72
CA ASN A 576 0.48 15.54 26.47
C ASN A 576 1.88 14.89 26.49
N GLY A 577 2.60 15.02 27.61
CA GLY A 577 3.04 13.84 28.35
C GLY A 577 4.48 13.30 28.27
N ASN A 578 5.44 13.89 27.54
CA ASN A 578 6.86 13.52 27.69
C ASN A 578 7.82 14.68 27.39
N SER A 579 8.65 15.05 28.36
CA SER A 579 9.74 16.03 28.17
C SER A 579 10.74 15.52 27.12
N LEU A 580 11.26 16.41 26.26
CA LEU A 580 12.32 16.08 25.28
C LEU A 580 13.53 15.41 25.93
N PHE A 581 13.90 15.82 27.14
CA PHE A 581 14.95 15.19 27.93
C PHE A 581 14.67 13.71 28.21
N ALA A 582 13.44 13.40 28.62
CA ALA A 582 13.01 12.02 28.88
C ALA A 582 12.96 11.20 27.58
N ALA A 583 12.48 11.79 26.48
CA ALA A 583 12.43 11.12 25.18
C ALA A 583 13.82 10.71 24.67
N VAL A 584 14.81 11.61 24.74
CA VAL A 584 16.20 11.34 24.35
C VAL A 584 16.83 10.27 25.25
N THR A 585 16.62 10.37 26.56
CA THR A 585 17.13 9.39 27.54
C THR A 585 16.54 7.99 27.32
N ASN A 586 15.21 7.91 27.14
CA ASN A 586 14.49 6.67 26.88
C ASN A 586 14.92 6.04 25.55
N LEU A 587 15.08 6.84 24.49
CA LEU A 587 15.58 6.35 23.20
C LEU A 587 16.95 5.69 23.35
N ASN A 588 17.89 6.32 24.05
CA ASN A 588 19.21 5.74 24.29
C ASN A 588 19.13 4.44 25.13
N ALA A 589 18.27 4.41 26.15
CA ALA A 589 18.04 3.22 26.97
C ALA A 589 17.45 2.06 26.13
N HIS A 590 16.43 2.33 25.32
CA HIS A 590 15.78 1.34 24.46
C HIS A 590 16.75 0.75 23.43
N LEU A 591 17.55 1.59 22.75
CA LEU A 591 18.55 1.13 21.79
C LEU A 591 19.64 0.27 22.45
N THR A 592 20.07 0.66 23.65
CA THR A 592 21.05 -0.09 24.43
C THR A 592 20.50 -1.45 24.86
N ALA A 593 19.27 -1.49 25.37
CA ALA A 593 18.59 -2.72 25.77
C ALA A 593 18.36 -3.65 24.57
N LEU A 594 17.89 -3.12 23.44
CA LEU A 594 17.69 -3.89 22.22
C LEU A 594 19.00 -4.49 21.74
N HIS A 595 20.07 -3.71 21.64
CA HIS A 595 21.38 -4.17 21.19
C HIS A 595 22.03 -5.20 22.13
N ALA A 596 21.71 -5.16 23.42
CA ALA A 596 22.11 -6.18 24.38
C ALA A 596 21.36 -7.50 24.16
N ALA A 597 20.08 -7.44 23.76
CA ALA A 597 19.26 -8.60 23.44
C ALA A 597 19.54 -9.21 22.06
N LEU A 598 20.17 -8.47 21.13
CA LEU A 598 20.48 -8.98 19.79
C LEU A 598 21.43 -10.20 19.85
N PRO A 599 21.07 -11.31 19.18
CA PRO A 599 21.99 -12.42 18.97
C PRO A 599 23.23 -11.99 18.18
N PRO A 600 24.37 -12.69 18.32
CA PRO A 600 25.55 -12.43 17.50
C PRO A 600 25.23 -12.64 16.01
N ARG A 601 25.94 -11.90 15.15
CA ARG A 601 25.75 -11.88 13.68
C ARG A 601 24.37 -11.37 13.24
N THR A 602 23.80 -10.47 14.04
CA THR A 602 22.60 -9.70 13.67
C THR A 602 23.02 -8.39 13.01
N ALA A 603 22.53 -8.13 11.80
CA ALA A 603 22.66 -6.82 11.17
C ALA A 603 21.63 -5.86 11.79
N LEU A 604 22.09 -4.68 12.21
CA LEU A 604 21.27 -3.62 12.76
C LEU A 604 21.35 -2.39 11.86
N LEU A 605 20.20 -2.00 11.30
CA LEU A 605 20.05 -0.81 10.47
C LEU A 605 19.14 0.18 11.18
N LEU A 606 19.63 1.40 11.43
CA LEU A 606 18.83 2.49 11.97
C LEU A 606 18.75 3.58 10.91
N PHE A 607 17.58 4.14 10.66
CA PHE A 607 17.46 5.30 9.78
C PHE A 607 16.43 6.29 10.27
N SER A 608 16.69 7.57 10.07
CA SER A 608 15.78 8.64 10.52
C SER A 608 14.58 8.84 9.59
N GLY A 609 14.74 8.47 8.32
CA GLY A 609 13.73 8.64 7.28
C GLY A 609 13.69 10.05 6.71
N HIS A 610 13.54 11.06 7.57
CA HIS A 610 13.50 12.49 7.20
C HIS A 610 13.93 13.39 8.39
N SER A 611 14.11 14.69 8.13
CA SER A 611 14.39 15.75 9.10
C SER A 611 13.10 16.53 9.41
N ASP A 612 13.21 17.67 10.12
CA ASP A 612 12.06 18.48 10.55
C ASP A 612 11.10 18.82 9.38
N PRO A 613 9.87 18.27 9.38
CA PRO A 613 8.91 18.49 8.31
C PRO A 613 8.04 19.74 8.53
N ARG A 614 8.08 20.38 9.70
CA ARG A 614 7.09 21.40 10.12
C ARG A 614 7.09 22.63 9.20
N SER A 615 8.27 23.12 8.85
CA SER A 615 8.42 24.27 7.95
C SER A 615 7.84 23.99 6.56
N MET A 616 8.08 22.78 6.01
CA MET A 616 7.49 22.34 4.76
C MET A 616 5.97 22.24 4.89
N SER A 617 5.46 21.61 5.94
CA SER A 617 4.01 21.42 6.15
C SER A 617 3.28 22.76 6.28
N ALA A 618 3.84 23.72 7.00
CA ALA A 618 3.27 25.06 7.15
C ALA A 618 3.21 25.81 5.80
N LEU A 619 4.28 25.77 5.01
CA LEU A 619 4.31 26.39 3.68
C LEU A 619 3.39 25.67 2.69
N ALA A 620 3.28 24.34 2.76
CA ALA A 620 2.36 23.57 1.94
C ALA A 620 0.89 23.86 2.28
N ALA A 621 0.55 24.01 3.56
CA ALA A 621 -0.78 24.41 4.01
C ALA A 621 -1.13 25.82 3.50
N ARG A 622 -0.22 26.79 3.67
CA ARG A 622 -0.38 28.15 3.14
C ARG A 622 -0.56 28.17 1.62
N ARG A 623 0.17 27.31 0.89
CA ARG A 623 0.02 27.17 -0.58
C ARG A 623 -1.36 26.63 -0.95
N ALA A 624 -1.84 25.63 -0.21
CA ALA A 624 -3.15 25.03 -0.44
C ALA A 624 -4.29 26.03 -0.16
N GLU A 625 -4.19 26.81 0.91
CA GLU A 625 -5.15 27.89 1.24
C GLU A 625 -5.21 28.94 0.12
N TYR A 626 -4.06 29.38 -0.40
CA TYR A 626 -3.99 30.31 -1.52
C TYR A 626 -4.64 29.75 -2.80
N GLN A 627 -4.34 28.50 -3.16
CA GLN A 627 -4.91 27.84 -4.33
C GLN A 627 -6.42 27.61 -4.19
N GLY A 628 -6.89 27.25 -2.99
CA GLY A 628 -8.32 27.11 -2.67
C GLY A 628 -9.07 28.44 -2.82
N GLY A 629 -8.49 29.53 -2.33
CA GLY A 629 -9.06 30.89 -2.47
C GLY A 629 -9.12 31.39 -3.91
N GLN A 630 -8.15 31.01 -4.77
CA GLN A 630 -8.19 31.33 -6.20
C GLN A 630 -9.29 30.55 -6.93
N ASN A 631 -9.46 29.27 -6.64
CA ASN A 631 -10.51 28.46 -7.26
C ASN A 631 -11.92 28.94 -6.88
N GLN A 632 -12.13 29.39 -5.65
CA GLN A 632 -13.40 30.00 -5.23
C GLN A 632 -13.69 31.34 -5.96
N ARG A 633 -12.66 32.17 -6.18
CA ARG A 633 -12.80 33.45 -6.91
C ARG A 633 -13.04 33.27 -8.41
N HIS A 634 -12.46 32.24 -9.04
CA HIS A 634 -12.74 31.92 -10.44
C HIS A 634 -14.09 31.22 -10.64
N GLY A 635 -14.56 30.43 -9.66
CA GLY A 635 -15.90 29.82 -9.69
C GLY A 635 -17.04 30.85 -9.61
N SER A 636 -16.81 32.01 -9.00
CA SER A 636 -17.79 33.10 -8.90
C SER A 636 -17.73 34.13 -10.04
N GLN A 637 -16.81 33.98 -11.00
CA GLN A 637 -16.57 34.96 -12.09
C GLN A 637 -16.73 34.38 -13.51
N SER A 638 -17.58 33.38 -13.69
CA SER A 638 -18.02 32.96 -15.04
C SER A 638 -19.23 33.76 -15.56
N GLY A 639 -19.47 34.96 -15.03
CA GLY A 639 -20.48 35.91 -15.51
C GLY A 639 -19.92 37.33 -15.51
N SER A 640 -19.86 37.92 -16.69
CA SER A 640 -19.41 39.28 -17.03
C SER A 640 -17.89 39.54 -17.03
N GLY A 641 -17.39 39.77 -18.24
CA GLY A 641 -16.04 40.31 -18.46
C GLY A 641 -16.00 41.78 -18.07
N ALA A 642 -15.16 42.11 -17.10
CA ALA A 642 -14.63 43.45 -16.90
C ALA A 642 -13.22 43.33 -16.35
N ALA A 643 -12.25 43.82 -17.12
CA ALA A 643 -10.89 44.03 -16.65
C ALA A 643 -10.93 45.05 -15.50
N ALA A 644 -10.72 44.58 -14.27
CA ALA A 644 -10.57 45.43 -13.10
C ALA A 644 -9.08 45.51 -12.71
N THR A 645 -8.41 46.53 -13.25
CA THR A 645 -7.29 47.18 -12.58
C THR A 645 -7.81 47.81 -11.29
N GLY A 646 -7.42 47.30 -10.12
CA GLY A 646 -7.80 47.90 -8.85
C GLY A 646 -7.34 47.09 -7.65
N MET A 647 -6.59 47.74 -6.77
CA MET A 647 -6.15 47.24 -5.47
C MET A 647 -7.33 46.61 -4.70
N GLY A 648 -7.26 45.31 -4.44
CA GLY A 648 -8.17 44.61 -3.52
C GLY A 648 -7.63 44.71 -2.10
N ALA A 649 -8.30 45.52 -1.28
CA ALA A 649 -8.26 45.41 0.18
C ALA A 649 -8.93 44.10 0.59
N ASP A 650 -8.15 43.18 1.15
CA ASP A 650 -8.53 42.16 2.14
C ASP A 650 -7.29 41.29 2.38
N GLY A 651 -6.92 41.09 3.65
CA GLY A 651 -5.65 40.52 4.13
C GLY A 651 -5.35 39.05 3.77
N ALA A 652 -5.80 38.55 2.62
CA ALA A 652 -5.42 37.23 2.11
C ALA A 652 -3.96 37.26 1.61
N ALA A 653 -3.07 36.58 2.33
CA ALA A 653 -1.65 36.52 2.01
C ALA A 653 -1.43 36.03 0.57
N ARG A 654 -0.85 36.90 -0.28
CA ARG A 654 -0.41 36.53 -1.64
C ARG A 654 0.68 35.46 -1.55
N TRP A 655 0.62 34.47 -2.46
CA TRP A 655 1.72 33.54 -2.72
C TRP A 655 2.65 34.12 -3.78
N SER A 656 3.94 34.15 -3.50
CA SER A 656 4.97 34.76 -4.33
C SER A 656 6.00 33.73 -4.81
N THR A 657 6.82 34.09 -5.80
CA THR A 657 7.97 33.27 -6.23
C THR A 657 8.99 33.04 -5.09
N ALA A 658 9.07 33.97 -4.12
CA ALA A 658 9.89 33.77 -2.93
C ALA A 658 9.31 32.68 -2.02
N ASP A 659 7.98 32.56 -1.92
CA ASP A 659 7.31 31.48 -1.19
C ASP A 659 7.52 30.12 -1.87
N ASP A 660 7.53 30.07 -3.22
CA ASP A 660 7.87 28.86 -3.96
C ASP A 660 9.30 28.39 -3.65
N ARG A 661 10.28 29.31 -3.69
CA ARG A 661 11.67 28.99 -3.36
C ARG A 661 11.82 28.56 -1.89
N ALA A 662 11.14 29.24 -0.98
CA ALA A 662 11.15 28.88 0.44
C ALA A 662 10.57 27.48 0.68
N LEU A 663 9.50 27.11 -0.04
CA LEU A 663 8.92 25.77 0.01
C LEU A 663 9.89 24.73 -0.54
N GLU A 664 10.53 24.99 -1.69
CA GLU A 664 11.52 24.07 -2.27
C GLU A 664 12.71 23.83 -1.33
N GLU A 665 13.22 24.89 -0.70
CA GLU A 665 14.29 24.80 0.29
C GLU A 665 13.84 24.07 1.56
N ALA A 666 12.62 24.31 2.04
CA ALA A 666 12.05 23.61 3.19
C ALA A 666 11.84 22.12 2.90
N VAL A 667 11.36 21.75 1.71
CA VAL A 667 11.21 20.36 1.26
C VAL A 667 12.59 19.70 1.13
N ALA A 668 13.57 20.39 0.57
CA ALA A 668 14.93 19.87 0.45
C ALA A 668 15.54 19.55 1.83
N ARG A 669 15.38 20.46 2.81
CA ARG A 669 15.82 20.23 4.21
C ARG A 669 15.05 19.11 4.88
N ALA A 670 13.72 19.11 4.82
CA ALA A 670 12.88 18.09 5.43
C ALA A 670 13.21 16.70 4.89
N ARG A 671 13.55 16.58 3.61
CA ARG A 671 13.89 15.30 2.98
C ARG A 671 15.27 14.74 3.33
N MET A 672 16.11 15.49 4.06
CA MET A 672 17.39 14.95 4.53
C MET A 672 17.18 13.90 5.62
N GLY A 673 18.07 12.94 5.73
CA GLY A 673 18.02 11.96 6.81
C GLY A 673 19.35 11.24 6.97
N LEU A 674 19.43 10.32 7.93
CA LEU A 674 20.63 9.55 8.23
C LEU A 674 20.35 8.06 8.24
N LEU A 675 21.35 7.26 7.86
CA LEU A 675 21.38 5.80 7.95
C LEU A 675 22.63 5.36 8.70
N PHE A 676 22.43 4.46 9.65
CA PHE A 676 23.46 3.80 10.44
C PHE A 676 23.37 2.30 10.18
N VAL A 677 24.50 1.70 9.84
CA VAL A 677 24.57 0.27 9.50
C VAL A 677 25.65 -0.38 10.34
N GLY A 678 25.30 -1.44 11.05
CA GLY A 678 26.21 -2.15 11.94
C GLY A 678 25.87 -3.63 12.03
N VAL A 679 26.79 -4.40 12.60
CA VAL A 679 26.59 -5.81 12.93
C VAL A 679 26.89 -5.99 14.41
N LYS A 680 26.00 -6.65 15.14
CA LYS A 680 26.31 -7.21 16.45
C LYS A 680 27.34 -8.33 16.29
N THR A 681 28.57 -8.09 16.70
CA THR A 681 29.63 -9.12 16.73
C THR A 681 29.40 -10.13 17.84
#